data_AF-A0A6J1QMX8-F1
#
_entry.id   AF-A0A6J1QMX8-F1
#
_cell.length_a   1.000
_cell.length_b   1.000
_cell.length_c   1.000
_cell.angle_alpha   90.00
_cell.angle_beta   90.00
_cell.angle_gamma   90.00
#
_symmetry.space_group_name_H-M   'P 1'
#
loop_
_entity.id
_entity.type
_entity.pdbx_description
1 polymer ?
#
loop_
_entity_poly.entity_id
_entity_poly.type
_entity_poly.pdbx_seq_one_letter_code
_entity_poly.pdbx_strand_id
1 'polypeptide(L)'
;MDPVQPKNPKAEGITEGSKEPLFKLDEPVTTALNISTLTNVNANEEADSLSFIVLGKDSVEAQASLLASYVDIQQKSMSIDYKSMVSSLSITEMQRRLTEMLQENVKLKETLRQNNDSMKQQFNTLAMWQEEVTKVHQNHKQKFAETKELINHLKKENAELKTKLWLSQHTEDIGYKAISAISESDTIVSNAFTSETELEQNVPKFTSAISKIAVEKCKEYITSVISEKFADKDQQKQQLKVEKELELAMKSLSSSDSHSYVKPEIPKCSEACSAKDQEIACLKKSIDILEQKLQCIFTPVELKDLSETSSNLNRQKFVQNVKQYNDMLQELTECFITQIEHFGSIEKVLKEVTDILRLDGDNSKMQYEEKLCQFCKQLADEQVKLITDRQTLIKSKNQFQKIFSDYNSILYELEITIDENTKLNVLKANSAHENSQTLEQIKRDQQSLEKEKIIFDQEKDNLEKEKRSLESQKKSLDIDQVSLRDERKLFEQEKITLNEEKVSLDHQSQLYENSERDLQNEKKVLQVRYDQLLSETNNLRQLIEEKSTELQNTMEQVAQGAEEITLLRSQLSLYEEDFQQEKKLAEALLEDKNKLNTELLRQIEFNKQLQESAGITDSSGQPRQTSEHPSGDKYNGRARGRNATVREKQPNYRNLIFRLFPMK
;
A
#
# COMPACT_ATOMS: atom_id res chain seq x y z
N MET A 1 -28.14 -48.57 -31.01
CA MET A 1 -29.52 -48.30 -31.46
C MET A 1 -29.79 -46.85 -31.17
N ASP A 2 -30.12 -46.14 -32.22
CA ASP A 2 -30.00 -44.70 -32.41
C ASP A 2 -30.94 -43.83 -31.55
N PRO A 3 -30.63 -42.51 -31.47
CA PRO A 3 -31.16 -41.49 -30.55
C PRO A 3 -32.38 -40.77 -31.14
N VAL A 4 -32.81 -39.63 -30.55
CA VAL A 4 -33.66 -38.51 -31.06
C VAL A 4 -34.42 -37.91 -29.87
N GLN A 5 -34.61 -36.62 -29.61
CA GLN A 5 -34.13 -35.31 -30.08
C GLN A 5 -34.62 -34.28 -29.02
N PRO A 6 -34.06 -33.06 -29.00
CA PRO A 6 -34.48 -31.97 -28.12
C PRO A 6 -35.69 -31.20 -28.70
N LYS A 7 -36.52 -30.60 -27.84
CA LYS A 7 -37.54 -29.63 -28.25
C LYS A 7 -37.50 -28.39 -27.34
N ASN A 8 -37.13 -27.28 -27.93
CA ASN A 8 -37.42 -25.90 -27.53
C ASN A 8 -38.42 -25.33 -28.59
N PRO A 9 -38.94 -24.09 -28.49
CA PRO A 9 -39.81 -23.48 -27.48
C PRO A 9 -41.09 -22.89 -28.15
N LYS A 10 -42.06 -22.37 -27.38
CA LYS A 10 -43.15 -21.42 -27.78
C LYS A 10 -43.83 -20.95 -26.48
N ALA A 11 -43.62 -19.74 -25.96
CA ALA A 11 -44.14 -18.44 -26.40
C ALA A 11 -45.68 -18.36 -26.40
N GLU A 12 -46.27 -17.85 -25.31
CA GLU A 12 -47.28 -16.79 -25.24
C GLU A 12 -47.84 -16.64 -23.82
N GLY A 13 -48.04 -15.39 -23.37
CA GLY A 13 -48.73 -15.08 -22.12
C GLY A 13 -48.20 -13.82 -21.42
N ILE A 14 -48.49 -12.65 -21.99
CA ILE A 14 -48.34 -11.36 -21.32
C ILE A 14 -49.44 -11.24 -20.26
N THR A 15 -49.06 -11.08 -18.99
CA THR A 15 -49.88 -10.39 -17.98
C THR A 15 -48.97 -9.56 -17.07
N GLU A 16 -49.35 -8.31 -16.99
CA GLU A 16 -48.74 -7.17 -16.32
C GLU A 16 -49.13 -7.17 -14.83
N GLY A 17 -48.18 -6.97 -13.91
CA GLY A 17 -48.49 -6.70 -12.49
C GLY A 17 -47.46 -7.23 -11.48
N SER A 18 -47.04 -6.34 -10.56
CA SER A 18 -46.18 -6.53 -9.37
C SER A 18 -44.71 -6.89 -9.60
N LYS A 19 -43.88 -5.83 -9.70
CA LYS A 19 -42.46 -5.86 -9.36
C LYS A 19 -42.30 -5.83 -7.84
N GLU A 20 -42.13 -7.00 -7.22
CA GLU A 20 -41.50 -7.14 -5.90
C GLU A 20 -40.11 -7.77 -6.12
N PRO A 21 -39.02 -7.19 -5.59
CA PRO A 21 -37.72 -7.84 -5.64
C PRO A 21 -37.70 -9.03 -4.67
N LEU A 22 -37.64 -10.23 -5.23
CA LEU A 22 -37.44 -11.49 -4.52
C LEU A 22 -36.01 -11.56 -3.94
N PHE A 23 -35.79 -10.98 -2.76
CA PHE A 23 -34.66 -11.34 -1.90
C PHE A 23 -35.22 -12.08 -0.68
N LYS A 24 -35.19 -13.41 -0.73
CA LYS A 24 -35.36 -14.25 0.46
C LYS A 24 -33.97 -14.44 1.09
N LEU A 25 -33.75 -13.76 2.22
CA LEU A 25 -32.68 -14.09 3.16
C LEU A 25 -33.21 -15.19 4.07
N ASP A 26 -32.80 -16.44 3.83
CA ASP A 26 -32.86 -17.51 4.84
C ASP A 26 -31.94 -18.66 4.43
N GLU A 27 -30.70 -18.63 4.92
CA GLU A 27 -30.01 -19.83 5.40
C GLU A 27 -28.93 -19.42 6.43
N PRO A 28 -29.02 -19.85 7.70
CA PRO A 28 -28.03 -19.49 8.72
C PRO A 28 -26.81 -20.41 8.61
N VAL A 29 -25.67 -19.88 8.18
CA VAL A 29 -24.38 -20.56 8.38
C VAL A 29 -23.97 -20.41 9.83
N THR A 30 -24.23 -21.45 10.62
CA THR A 30 -23.68 -21.61 11.97
C THR A 30 -22.18 -21.86 11.88
N THR A 31 -21.38 -20.80 12.03
CA THR A 31 -20.00 -20.91 12.52
C THR A 31 -19.97 -20.29 13.91
N ALA A 32 -20.03 -21.16 14.92
CA ALA A 32 -19.84 -20.79 16.31
C ALA A 32 -18.39 -20.31 16.52
N LEU A 33 -18.19 -19.00 16.56
CA LEU A 33 -17.01 -18.40 17.17
C LEU A 33 -17.32 -18.16 18.65
N ASN A 34 -16.64 -18.94 19.48
CA ASN A 34 -16.65 -18.81 20.94
C ASN A 34 -16.04 -17.45 21.30
N ILE A 35 -16.87 -16.45 21.60
CA ILE A 35 -16.42 -15.19 22.18
C ILE A 35 -16.73 -15.26 23.67
N SER A 36 -15.71 -15.61 24.46
CA SER A 36 -15.72 -15.41 25.89
C SER A 36 -15.61 -13.92 26.20
N THR A 37 -16.69 -13.34 26.70
CA THR A 37 -16.76 -12.03 27.34
C THR A 37 -15.89 -11.97 28.59
N LEU A 38 -14.90 -11.06 28.67
CA LEU A 38 -14.64 -10.25 29.88
C LEU A 38 -13.62 -9.10 29.68
N THR A 39 -14.04 -7.91 30.13
CA THR A 39 -13.28 -6.83 30.81
C THR A 39 -12.11 -6.10 30.12
N ASN A 40 -12.44 -4.95 29.54
CA ASN A 40 -12.08 -3.60 30.02
C ASN A 40 -10.66 -3.38 30.59
N VAL A 41 -9.73 -2.84 29.77
CA VAL A 41 -8.68 -1.89 30.21
C VAL A 41 -8.32 -0.91 29.08
N ASN A 42 -8.56 0.38 29.36
CA ASN A 42 -8.02 1.64 28.82
C ASN A 42 -8.08 1.97 27.31
N ALA A 43 -8.88 3.00 27.07
CA ALA A 43 -8.79 3.95 25.97
C ALA A 43 -7.49 4.77 26.02
N ASN A 44 -6.75 4.74 24.93
CA ASN A 44 -6.31 5.92 24.17
C ASN A 44 -5.22 5.49 23.18
N GLU A 45 -5.58 5.42 21.90
CA GLU A 45 -4.73 5.89 20.82
C GLU A 45 -5.57 5.93 19.54
N GLU A 46 -5.73 7.14 19.01
CA GLU A 46 -6.33 7.42 17.70
C GLU A 46 -5.48 6.76 16.62
N ALA A 47 -6.05 5.79 15.91
CA ALA A 47 -5.50 5.31 14.65
C ALA A 47 -6.63 5.02 13.67
N ASP A 48 -6.56 5.74 12.55
CA ASP A 48 -7.39 5.64 11.35
C ASP A 48 -7.78 4.19 11.03
N SER A 49 -9.09 3.98 10.89
CA SER A 49 -9.66 2.73 10.39
C SER A 49 -9.44 2.63 8.88
N LEU A 50 -8.44 1.86 8.46
CA LEU A 50 -8.44 1.17 7.17
C LEU A 50 -8.32 -0.34 7.43
N SER A 51 -9.41 -1.04 7.14
CA SER A 51 -9.43 -2.51 7.08
C SER A 51 -8.70 -2.95 5.81
N PHE A 52 -7.56 -3.63 5.95
CA PHE A 52 -7.31 -4.85 5.19
C PHE A 52 -6.18 -5.65 5.87
N ILE A 53 -6.55 -6.81 6.43
CA ILE A 53 -5.66 -7.81 7.05
C ILE A 53 -4.87 -7.25 8.25
N VAL A 54 -5.58 -7.07 9.36
CA VAL A 54 -4.94 -7.19 10.68
C VAL A 54 -4.66 -8.68 10.87
N LEU A 55 -3.45 -9.13 10.53
CA LEU A 55 -2.89 -10.29 11.22
C LEU A 55 -2.85 -9.86 12.69
N GLY A 56 -3.85 -10.28 13.46
CA GLY A 56 -3.94 -9.96 14.88
C GLY A 56 -2.59 -10.18 15.53
N LYS A 57 -2.16 -9.27 16.41
CA LYS A 57 -0.93 -9.48 17.20
C LYS A 57 -0.93 -10.88 17.83
N ASP A 58 -2.11 -11.37 18.19
CA ASP A 58 -2.36 -12.74 18.68
C ASP A 58 -2.05 -13.85 17.66
N SER A 59 -2.15 -13.63 16.34
CA SER A 59 -1.79 -14.64 15.32
C SER A 59 -0.28 -14.79 15.15
N VAL A 60 0.47 -13.69 15.29
CA VAL A 60 1.94 -13.71 15.23
C VAL A 60 2.50 -14.19 16.58
N GLU A 61 1.86 -13.83 17.69
CA GLU A 61 2.28 -14.19 19.05
C GLU A 61 1.86 -15.64 19.44
N ALA A 62 0.74 -16.15 18.92
CA ALA A 62 0.39 -17.56 19.02
C ALA A 62 1.29 -18.46 18.17
N GLN A 63 1.74 -18.00 16.98
CA GLN A 63 2.74 -18.72 16.19
C GLN A 63 4.13 -18.67 16.84
N ALA A 64 4.51 -17.56 17.47
CA ALA A 64 5.75 -17.44 18.25
C ALA A 64 5.75 -18.35 19.49
N SER A 65 4.61 -18.54 20.15
CA SER A 65 4.45 -19.44 21.29
C SER A 65 4.39 -20.93 20.91
N LEU A 66 4.08 -21.25 19.65
CA LEU A 66 4.10 -22.61 19.09
C LEU A 66 5.46 -23.04 18.53
N LEU A 67 6.37 -22.09 18.26
CA LEU A 67 7.75 -22.39 17.93
C LEU A 67 8.49 -22.77 19.22
N ALA A 68 9.12 -23.95 19.24
CA ALA A 68 9.97 -24.35 20.36
C ALA A 68 10.98 -23.25 20.68
N SER A 69 10.91 -22.71 21.90
CA SER A 69 11.78 -21.61 22.34
C SER A 69 13.25 -22.01 22.15
N TYR A 70 14.05 -21.10 21.61
CA TYR A 70 15.50 -21.31 21.45
C TYR A 70 16.15 -21.73 22.77
N VAL A 71 15.65 -21.23 23.90
CA VAL A 71 16.09 -21.58 25.25
C VAL A 71 15.75 -23.03 25.58
N ASP A 72 14.55 -23.52 25.22
CA ASP A 72 14.13 -24.90 25.46
C ASP A 72 14.94 -25.89 24.61
N ILE A 73 15.20 -25.54 23.34
CA ILE A 73 16.06 -26.34 22.45
C ILE A 73 17.49 -26.39 23.02
N GLN A 74 18.02 -25.26 23.47
CA GLN A 74 19.35 -25.17 24.04
C GLN A 74 19.46 -25.98 25.34
N GLN A 75 18.51 -25.84 26.26
CA GLN A 75 18.49 -26.58 27.53
C GLN A 75 18.33 -28.10 27.31
N LYS A 76 17.52 -28.51 26.34
CA LYS A 76 17.37 -29.93 25.96
C LYS A 76 18.62 -30.48 25.28
N SER A 77 19.32 -29.66 24.48
CA SER A 77 20.57 -30.06 23.85
C SER A 77 21.75 -30.18 24.83
N MET A 78 21.74 -29.38 25.91
CA MET A 78 22.76 -29.39 26.97
C MET A 78 22.52 -30.45 28.05
N SER A 79 21.29 -30.94 28.22
CA SER A 79 20.94 -31.98 29.20
C SER A 79 21.23 -33.41 28.72
N ILE A 80 21.66 -33.59 27.47
CA ILE A 80 22.04 -34.89 26.92
C ILE A 80 23.55 -35.09 27.17
N ASP A 81 23.89 -36.01 28.07
CA ASP A 81 25.28 -36.43 28.27
C ASP A 81 25.70 -37.44 27.19
N TYR A 82 26.18 -36.89 26.08
CA TYR A 82 26.68 -37.67 24.94
C TYR A 82 27.82 -38.62 25.32
N LYS A 83 28.59 -38.34 26.39
CA LYS A 83 29.73 -39.16 26.81
C LYS A 83 29.28 -40.45 27.51
N SER A 84 28.27 -40.35 28.36
CA SER A 84 27.62 -41.52 29.01
C SER A 84 26.85 -42.38 28.00
N MET A 85 26.19 -41.76 27.02
CA MET A 85 25.44 -42.48 25.99
C MET A 85 26.34 -43.23 24.99
N VAL A 86 27.49 -42.66 24.62
CA VAL A 86 28.48 -43.32 23.75
C VAL A 86 29.23 -44.43 24.46
N SER A 87 29.41 -44.33 25.79
CA SER A 87 30.12 -45.35 26.59
C SER A 87 29.27 -46.58 26.92
N SER A 88 27.94 -46.49 26.80
CA SER A 88 27.00 -47.58 27.12
C SER A 88 26.53 -48.38 25.90
N LEU A 89 26.83 -47.92 24.68
CA LEU A 89 26.47 -48.61 23.44
C LEU A 89 27.63 -49.44 22.89
N SER A 90 27.35 -50.69 22.51
CA SER A 90 28.30 -51.51 21.74
C SER A 90 28.49 -50.92 20.34
N ILE A 91 29.61 -51.24 19.67
CA ILE A 91 29.92 -50.75 18.31
C ILE A 91 28.78 -51.10 17.32
N THR A 92 28.19 -52.29 17.45
CA THR A 92 27.05 -52.73 16.64
C THR A 92 25.79 -51.93 16.94
N GLU A 93 25.55 -51.60 18.21
CA GLU A 93 24.43 -50.76 18.66
C GLU A 93 24.57 -49.32 18.12
N MET A 94 25.79 -48.77 18.13
CA MET A 94 26.10 -47.45 17.56
C MET A 94 25.87 -47.42 16.05
N GLN A 95 26.33 -48.45 15.33
CA GLN A 95 26.14 -48.54 13.88
C GLN A 95 24.65 -48.67 13.52
N ARG A 96 23.88 -49.42 14.31
CA ARG A 96 22.43 -49.53 14.16
C ARG A 96 21.73 -48.19 14.40
N ARG A 97 22.05 -47.49 15.50
CA ARG A 97 21.50 -46.14 15.77
C ARG A 97 21.89 -45.10 14.72
N LEU A 98 23.11 -45.16 14.20
CA LEU A 98 23.55 -44.26 13.12
C LEU A 98 22.73 -44.52 11.85
N THR A 99 22.46 -45.79 11.54
CA THR A 99 21.63 -46.16 10.38
C THR A 99 20.18 -45.71 10.57
N GLU A 100 19.62 -45.89 11.77
CA GLU A 100 18.28 -45.41 12.13
C GLU A 100 18.19 -43.87 12.03
N MET A 101 19.19 -43.14 12.55
CA MET A 101 19.28 -41.68 12.45
C MET A 101 19.43 -41.18 11.02
N LEU A 102 20.19 -41.88 10.18
CA LEU A 102 20.31 -41.56 8.76
C LEU A 102 18.97 -41.79 8.03
N GLN A 103 18.29 -42.89 8.34
CA GLN A 103 16.98 -43.19 7.77
C GLN A 103 15.91 -42.19 8.22
N GLU A 104 15.93 -41.78 9.49
CA GLU A 104 15.08 -40.73 10.03
C GLU A 104 15.37 -39.38 9.34
N ASN A 105 16.65 -39.03 9.15
CA ASN A 105 17.02 -37.82 8.40
C ASN A 105 16.49 -37.83 6.96
N VAL A 106 16.53 -38.98 6.29
CA VAL A 106 15.95 -39.12 4.94
C VAL A 106 14.43 -38.92 4.99
N LYS A 107 13.75 -39.53 5.97
CA LYS A 107 12.30 -39.33 6.16
C LYS A 107 11.95 -37.88 6.47
N LEU A 108 12.72 -37.22 7.35
CA LEU A 108 12.51 -35.81 7.69
C LEU A 108 12.73 -34.90 6.49
N LYS A 109 13.78 -35.14 5.68
CA LYS A 109 13.99 -34.41 4.42
C LYS A 109 12.82 -34.59 3.46
N GLU A 110 12.29 -35.79 3.33
CA GLU A 110 11.13 -36.07 2.48
C GLU A 110 9.86 -35.36 3.01
N THR A 111 9.59 -35.43 4.31
CA THR A 111 8.46 -34.71 4.94
C THR A 111 8.60 -33.21 4.79
N LEU A 112 9.82 -32.66 4.91
CA LEU A 112 10.08 -31.24 4.74
C LEU A 112 9.90 -30.81 3.28
N ARG A 113 10.30 -31.65 2.32
CA ARG A 113 10.00 -31.43 0.90
C ARG A 113 8.49 -31.40 0.65
N GLN A 114 7.75 -32.38 1.15
CA GLN A 114 6.29 -32.45 1.03
C GLN A 114 5.59 -31.27 1.71
N ASN A 115 6.10 -30.82 2.85
CA ASN A 115 5.58 -29.62 3.53
C ASN A 115 5.79 -28.37 2.70
N ASN A 116 6.98 -28.21 2.09
CA ASN A 116 7.27 -27.08 1.20
C ASN A 116 6.38 -27.10 -0.06
N ASP A 117 6.18 -28.29 -0.66
CA ASP A 117 5.26 -28.45 -1.79
C ASP A 117 3.81 -28.10 -1.42
N SER A 118 3.35 -28.53 -0.24
CA SER A 118 2.03 -28.18 0.29
C SER A 118 1.90 -26.69 0.59
N MET A 119 2.92 -26.08 1.20
CA MET A 119 2.96 -24.64 1.45
C MET A 119 2.90 -23.84 0.16
N LYS A 120 3.59 -24.28 -0.89
CA LYS A 120 3.52 -23.68 -2.22
C LYS A 120 2.13 -23.80 -2.83
N GLN A 121 1.44 -24.93 -2.65
CA GLN A 121 0.04 -25.08 -3.09
C GLN A 121 -0.92 -24.16 -2.31
N GLN A 122 -0.73 -24.02 -1.00
CA GLN A 122 -1.49 -23.09 -0.17
C GLN A 122 -1.26 -21.64 -0.60
N PHE A 123 0.00 -21.27 -0.87
CA PHE A 123 0.35 -19.95 -1.38
C PHE A 123 -0.31 -19.66 -2.73
N ASN A 124 -0.28 -20.61 -3.66
CA ASN A 124 -0.97 -20.46 -4.95
C ASN A 124 -2.48 -20.32 -4.79
N THR A 125 -3.08 -21.06 -3.86
CA THR A 125 -4.52 -20.94 -3.57
C THR A 125 -4.85 -19.57 -2.98
N LEU A 126 -4.01 -19.06 -2.08
CA LEU A 126 -4.15 -17.72 -1.52
C LEU A 126 -4.00 -16.63 -2.60
N ALA A 127 -3.05 -16.80 -3.52
CA ALA A 127 -2.87 -15.90 -4.65
C ALA A 127 -4.10 -15.88 -5.57
N MET A 128 -4.69 -17.05 -5.86
CA MET A 128 -5.97 -17.13 -6.60
C MET A 128 -7.11 -16.43 -5.85
N TRP A 129 -7.21 -16.62 -4.53
CA TRP A 129 -8.24 -15.93 -3.72
C TRP A 129 -8.05 -14.42 -3.73
N GLN A 130 -6.81 -13.96 -3.64
CA GLN A 130 -6.49 -12.54 -3.75
C GLN A 130 -6.88 -11.98 -5.12
N GLU A 131 -6.57 -12.70 -6.20
CA GLU A 131 -6.98 -12.32 -7.56
C GLU A 131 -8.51 -12.21 -7.67
N GLU A 132 -9.26 -13.22 -7.22
CA GLU A 132 -10.73 -13.17 -7.24
C GLU A 132 -11.29 -12.02 -6.38
N VAL A 133 -10.73 -11.75 -5.21
CA VAL A 133 -11.13 -10.60 -4.38
C VAL A 133 -10.86 -9.27 -5.09
N THR A 134 -9.70 -9.12 -5.74
CA THR A 134 -9.39 -7.90 -6.52
C THR A 134 -10.33 -7.72 -7.70
N LYS A 135 -10.68 -8.82 -8.39
CA LYS A 135 -11.63 -8.83 -9.51
C LYS A 135 -13.04 -8.45 -9.07
N VAL A 136 -13.51 -8.96 -7.93
CA VAL A 136 -14.80 -8.56 -7.34
C VAL A 136 -14.79 -7.08 -6.97
N HIS A 137 -13.74 -6.57 -6.34
CA HIS A 137 -13.60 -5.14 -6.05
C HIS A 137 -13.62 -4.29 -7.31
N GLN A 138 -12.93 -4.71 -8.37
CA GLN A 138 -12.91 -4.00 -9.64
C GLN A 138 -14.29 -4.02 -10.32
N ASN A 139 -15.02 -5.14 -10.23
CA ASN A 139 -16.40 -5.23 -10.72
C ASN A 139 -17.34 -4.29 -9.96
N HIS A 140 -17.26 -4.26 -8.63
CA HIS A 140 -18.04 -3.32 -7.82
C HIS A 140 -17.70 -1.88 -8.19
N LYS A 141 -16.42 -1.54 -8.30
CA LYS A 141 -15.96 -0.20 -8.72
C LYS A 141 -16.53 0.20 -10.08
N GLN A 142 -16.56 -0.72 -11.04
CA GLN A 142 -17.18 -0.49 -12.34
C GLN A 142 -18.70 -0.27 -12.23
N LYS A 143 -19.42 -1.14 -11.51
CA LYS A 143 -20.87 -0.99 -11.31
C LYS A 143 -21.24 0.32 -10.60
N PHE A 144 -20.42 0.76 -9.65
CA PHE A 144 -20.59 2.06 -9.00
C PHE A 144 -20.38 3.21 -9.98
N ALA A 145 -19.38 3.14 -10.86
CA ALA A 145 -19.17 4.14 -11.90
C ALA A 145 -20.34 4.20 -12.89
N GLU A 146 -20.83 3.06 -13.37
CA GLU A 146 -22.00 2.96 -14.25
C GLU A 146 -23.27 3.52 -13.57
N THR A 147 -23.48 3.19 -12.29
CA THR A 147 -24.63 3.71 -11.51
C THR A 147 -24.52 5.22 -11.33
N LYS A 148 -23.33 5.74 -11.04
CA LYS A 148 -23.08 7.20 -10.93
C LYS A 148 -23.35 7.90 -12.26
N GLU A 149 -22.95 7.31 -13.37
CA GLU A 149 -23.23 7.83 -14.70
C GLU A 149 -24.73 7.84 -15.00
N LEU A 150 -25.46 6.76 -14.68
CA LEU A 150 -26.92 6.70 -14.84
C LEU A 150 -27.63 7.76 -13.98
N ILE A 151 -27.22 7.94 -12.73
CA ILE A 151 -27.76 8.98 -11.84
C ILE A 151 -27.52 10.37 -12.44
N ASN A 152 -26.34 10.63 -13.00
CA ASN A 152 -26.05 11.90 -13.66
C ASN A 152 -26.91 12.12 -14.91
N HIS A 153 -27.16 11.08 -15.71
CA HIS A 153 -28.08 11.14 -16.84
C HIS A 153 -29.50 11.47 -16.38
N LEU A 154 -30.00 10.79 -15.36
CA LEU A 154 -31.33 11.05 -14.79
C LEU A 154 -31.44 12.44 -14.15
N LYS A 155 -30.38 12.95 -13.53
CA LYS A 155 -30.32 14.32 -13.01
C LYS A 155 -30.41 15.35 -14.13
N LYS A 156 -29.69 15.11 -15.24
CA LYS A 156 -29.73 15.96 -16.43
C LYS A 156 -31.12 15.95 -17.07
N GLU A 157 -31.70 14.76 -17.26
CA GLU A 157 -33.06 14.62 -17.79
C GLU A 157 -34.09 15.29 -16.88
N ASN A 158 -34.00 15.11 -15.56
CA ASN A 158 -34.87 15.83 -14.61
C ASN A 158 -34.70 17.35 -14.68
N ALA A 159 -33.49 17.85 -14.90
CA ALA A 159 -33.26 19.28 -15.11
C ALA A 159 -33.92 19.76 -16.42
N GLU A 160 -33.79 19.00 -17.50
CA GLU A 160 -34.44 19.29 -18.80
C GLU A 160 -35.97 19.22 -18.72
N LEU A 161 -36.52 18.27 -17.95
CA LEU A 161 -37.96 18.17 -17.72
C LEU A 161 -38.45 19.32 -16.84
N LYS A 162 -37.70 19.73 -15.82
CA LYS A 162 -38.02 20.91 -15.00
C LYS A 162 -37.98 22.19 -15.82
N THR A 163 -37.01 22.38 -16.72
CA THR A 163 -36.96 23.55 -17.59
C THR A 163 -38.10 23.54 -18.61
N LYS A 164 -38.45 22.38 -19.17
CA LYS A 164 -39.65 22.23 -20.03
C LYS A 164 -40.94 22.51 -19.27
N LEU A 165 -41.08 22.04 -18.03
CA LEU A 165 -42.24 22.28 -17.19
C LEU A 165 -42.37 23.77 -16.85
N TRP A 166 -41.25 24.42 -16.50
CA TRP A 166 -41.21 25.87 -16.27
C TRP A 166 -41.58 26.65 -17.54
N LEU A 167 -41.06 26.24 -18.69
CA LEU A 167 -41.39 26.86 -19.98
C LEU A 167 -42.88 26.70 -20.33
N SER A 168 -43.46 25.51 -20.11
CA SER A 168 -44.90 25.23 -20.30
C SER A 168 -45.77 26.04 -19.34
N GLN A 169 -45.40 26.16 -18.05
CA GLN A 169 -46.11 27.01 -17.10
C GLN A 169 -46.09 28.48 -17.52
N HIS A 170 -44.98 29.00 -18.04
CA HIS A 170 -44.93 30.38 -18.55
C HIS A 170 -45.70 30.55 -19.86
N THR A 171 -45.80 29.52 -20.70
CA THR A 171 -46.65 29.61 -21.91
C THR A 171 -48.14 29.56 -21.58
N GLU A 172 -48.54 28.78 -20.57
CA GLU A 172 -49.91 28.80 -20.03
C GLU A 172 -50.21 30.13 -19.32
N ASP A 173 -49.30 30.66 -18.50
CA ASP A 173 -49.51 31.93 -17.78
C ASP A 173 -49.58 33.14 -18.73
N ILE A 174 -48.86 33.11 -19.87
CA ILE A 174 -49.01 34.06 -20.97
C ILE A 174 -50.34 33.84 -21.71
N GLY A 175 -50.79 32.60 -21.89
CA GLY A 175 -52.09 32.26 -22.48
C GLY A 175 -53.29 32.73 -21.63
N TYR A 176 -53.23 32.57 -20.30
CA TYR A 176 -54.28 33.00 -19.38
C TYR A 176 -54.27 34.52 -19.13
N LYS A 177 -53.09 35.18 -19.18
CA LYS A 177 -53.01 36.66 -19.19
C LYS A 177 -53.50 37.28 -20.50
N ALA A 178 -53.23 36.66 -21.65
CA ALA A 178 -53.74 37.13 -22.93
C ALA A 178 -55.27 37.02 -23.00
N ILE A 179 -55.87 35.94 -22.49
CA ILE A 179 -57.34 35.78 -22.51
C ILE A 179 -58.03 36.72 -21.50
N SER A 180 -57.41 37.01 -20.35
CA SER A 180 -57.96 37.98 -19.38
C SER A 180 -57.81 39.45 -19.79
N ALA A 181 -56.84 39.77 -20.65
CA ALA A 181 -56.61 41.14 -21.14
C ALA A 181 -57.38 41.48 -22.44
N ILE A 182 -58.05 40.50 -23.07
CA ILE A 182 -58.84 40.71 -24.30
C ILE A 182 -60.30 41.15 -24.00
N SER A 183 -60.72 41.19 -22.74
CA SER A 183 -62.09 41.62 -22.38
C SER A 183 -62.22 43.11 -22.02
N GLU A 184 -61.14 43.88 -21.96
CA GLU A 184 -61.21 45.32 -21.70
C GLU A 184 -60.22 46.08 -22.60
N SER A 185 -60.78 46.85 -23.52
CA SER A 185 -60.17 47.97 -24.26
C SER A 185 -59.63 47.65 -25.66
N ASP A 186 -60.54 47.70 -26.63
CA ASP A 186 -60.26 48.13 -28.00
C ASP A 186 -59.67 49.54 -27.99
N THR A 187 -58.37 49.70 -28.30
CA THR A 187 -57.83 50.65 -29.29
C THR A 187 -56.30 50.68 -29.23
N ILE A 188 -55.71 50.93 -30.41
CA ILE A 188 -54.29 51.26 -30.68
C ILE A 188 -53.40 50.05 -31.01
N VAL A 189 -53.46 49.72 -32.29
CA VAL A 189 -52.42 49.08 -33.08
C VAL A 189 -51.15 49.95 -33.11
N SER A 190 -50.00 49.28 -33.11
CA SER A 190 -48.63 49.76 -33.40
C SER A 190 -47.81 50.29 -32.21
N ASN A 191 -47.00 49.41 -31.60
CA ASN A 191 -45.55 49.60 -31.38
C ASN A 191 -44.98 48.60 -30.35
N ALA A 192 -44.86 47.33 -30.74
CA ALA A 192 -43.99 46.38 -30.04
C ALA A 192 -43.56 45.25 -30.99
N PHE A 193 -42.71 45.57 -31.95
CA PHE A 193 -42.01 44.59 -32.79
C PHE A 193 -40.59 45.10 -33.06
N THR A 194 -39.74 45.11 -32.03
CA THR A 194 -38.31 45.47 -32.14
C THR A 194 -37.46 44.71 -31.11
N SER A 195 -37.53 43.39 -31.09
CA SER A 195 -36.59 42.55 -30.32
C SER A 195 -36.43 41.15 -30.89
N GLU A 196 -36.49 41.00 -32.22
CA GLU A 196 -36.38 39.69 -32.89
C GLU A 196 -35.22 39.62 -33.91
N THR A 197 -34.33 40.62 -33.95
CA THR A 197 -33.22 40.69 -34.92
C THR A 197 -31.81 40.52 -34.33
N GLU A 198 -31.66 40.33 -33.01
CA GLU A 198 -30.34 40.11 -32.37
C GLU A 198 -30.06 38.65 -31.99
N LEU A 199 -31.06 37.76 -32.07
CA LEU A 199 -30.92 36.36 -31.66
C LEU A 199 -30.44 35.43 -32.81
N GLU A 200 -30.67 35.78 -34.07
CA GLU A 200 -30.29 34.93 -35.22
C GLU A 200 -28.82 35.07 -35.67
N GLN A 201 -28.11 36.13 -35.29
CA GLN A 201 -26.68 36.31 -35.65
C GLN A 201 -25.69 35.65 -34.68
N ASN A 202 -26.13 35.25 -33.48
CA ASN A 202 -25.25 34.70 -32.44
C ASN A 202 -25.22 33.16 -32.42
N VAL A 203 -26.22 32.50 -33.00
CA VAL A 203 -26.29 31.04 -33.12
C VAL A 203 -25.15 30.48 -34.01
N PRO A 204 -24.81 31.05 -35.19
CA PRO A 204 -23.74 30.50 -36.04
C PRO A 204 -22.33 30.65 -35.44
N LYS A 205 -22.10 31.71 -34.65
CA LYS A 205 -20.82 31.95 -33.96
C LYS A 205 -20.59 30.94 -32.84
N PHE A 206 -21.64 30.57 -32.11
CA PHE A 206 -21.56 29.57 -31.05
C PHE A 206 -21.35 28.16 -31.63
N THR A 207 -22.03 27.81 -32.74
CA THR A 207 -21.84 26.53 -33.43
C THR A 207 -20.43 26.39 -34.04
N SER A 208 -19.87 27.49 -34.58
CA SER A 208 -18.50 27.52 -35.09
C SER A 208 -17.47 27.36 -33.97
N ALA A 209 -17.67 27.99 -32.81
CA ALA A 209 -16.78 27.86 -31.65
C ALA A 209 -16.78 26.43 -31.07
N ILE A 210 -17.95 25.79 -30.98
CA ILE A 210 -18.08 24.39 -30.52
C ILE A 210 -17.39 23.43 -31.50
N SER A 211 -17.58 23.61 -32.81
CA SER A 211 -16.87 22.80 -33.83
C SER A 211 -15.35 22.99 -33.76
N LYS A 212 -14.87 24.21 -33.47
CA LYS A 212 -13.43 24.50 -33.36
C LYS A 212 -12.81 23.82 -32.12
N ILE A 213 -13.51 23.82 -30.99
CA ILE A 213 -13.07 23.14 -29.75
C ILE A 213 -13.07 21.62 -29.92
N ALA A 214 -14.05 21.06 -30.64
CA ALA A 214 -14.11 19.63 -30.91
C ALA A 214 -12.98 19.13 -31.83
N VAL A 215 -12.61 19.93 -32.85
CA VAL A 215 -11.50 19.62 -33.76
C VAL A 215 -10.14 19.75 -33.06
N GLU A 216 -9.96 20.74 -32.18
CA GLU A 216 -8.70 20.92 -31.46
C GLU A 216 -8.46 19.79 -30.44
N LYS A 217 -9.51 19.36 -29.73
CA LYS A 217 -9.43 18.17 -28.85
C LYS A 217 -9.15 16.88 -29.62
N CYS A 218 -9.67 16.73 -30.83
CA CYS A 218 -9.33 15.60 -31.70
C CYS A 218 -7.87 15.65 -32.18
N LYS A 219 -7.33 16.84 -32.48
CA LYS A 219 -5.91 17.02 -32.82
C LYS A 219 -4.98 16.72 -31.65
N GLU A 220 -5.32 17.14 -30.44
CA GLU A 220 -4.55 16.82 -29.22
C GLU A 220 -4.57 15.33 -28.93
N TYR A 221 -5.73 14.67 -29.07
CA TYR A 221 -5.84 13.22 -28.92
C TYR A 221 -5.01 12.45 -29.97
N ILE A 222 -5.06 12.86 -31.24
CA ILE A 222 -4.24 12.25 -32.30
C ILE A 222 -2.75 12.52 -32.07
N THR A 223 -2.36 13.71 -31.58
CA THR A 223 -0.97 14.05 -31.28
C THR A 223 -0.43 13.25 -30.08
N SER A 224 -1.27 12.99 -29.08
CA SER A 224 -0.94 12.16 -27.92
C SER A 224 -0.78 10.69 -28.30
N VAL A 225 -1.69 10.14 -29.11
CA VAL A 225 -1.62 8.75 -29.60
C VAL A 225 -0.42 8.53 -30.52
N ILE A 226 -0.07 9.53 -31.35
CA ILE A 226 1.13 9.46 -32.20
C ILE A 226 2.41 9.55 -31.35
N SER A 227 2.44 10.39 -30.32
CA SER A 227 3.60 10.51 -29.41
C SER A 227 3.83 9.24 -28.58
N GLU A 228 2.75 8.55 -28.19
CA GLU A 228 2.80 7.26 -27.50
C GLU A 228 3.30 6.13 -28.44
N LYS A 229 2.91 6.15 -29.72
CA LYS A 229 3.35 5.17 -30.74
C LYS A 229 4.79 5.35 -31.23
N PHE A 230 5.41 6.51 -31.03
CA PHE A 230 6.81 6.76 -31.41
C PHE A 230 7.81 6.52 -30.26
N ALA A 231 7.38 6.47 -29.00
CA ALA A 231 8.24 6.13 -27.87
C ALA A 231 8.69 4.65 -27.87
N ASP A 232 7.86 3.75 -28.43
CA ASP A 232 8.18 2.31 -28.52
C ASP A 232 9.27 1.96 -29.57
N LYS A 233 9.66 2.90 -30.45
CA LYS A 233 10.70 2.64 -31.47
C LYS A 233 12.13 2.87 -30.99
N ASP A 234 12.35 3.57 -29.87
CA ASP A 234 13.70 3.80 -29.34
C ASP A 234 14.23 2.61 -28.52
N GLN A 235 13.35 1.72 -28.05
CA GLN A 235 13.75 0.47 -27.38
C GLN A 235 14.31 -0.59 -28.35
N GLN A 236 13.99 -0.51 -29.65
CA GLN A 236 14.44 -1.49 -30.65
C GLN A 236 15.81 -1.17 -31.27
N LYS A 237 16.37 0.02 -31.01
CA LYS A 237 17.71 0.42 -31.51
C LYS A 237 18.86 0.03 -30.57
N GLN A 238 18.55 -0.32 -29.32
CA GLN A 238 19.53 -0.84 -28.35
C GLN A 238 19.67 -2.38 -28.39
N GLN A 239 18.71 -3.10 -28.97
CA GLN A 239 18.77 -4.56 -29.10
C GLN A 239 19.70 -5.02 -30.25
N LEU A 240 19.84 -4.23 -31.32
CA LEU A 240 20.67 -4.60 -32.48
C LEU A 240 22.19 -4.42 -32.27
N LYS A 241 22.61 -3.80 -31.16
CA LYS A 241 24.03 -3.58 -30.84
C LYS A 241 24.62 -4.69 -29.95
N VAL A 242 23.78 -5.35 -29.17
CA VAL A 242 24.16 -6.49 -28.32
C VAL A 242 24.25 -7.78 -29.16
N GLU A 243 23.45 -7.90 -30.21
CA GLU A 243 23.45 -9.09 -31.08
C GLU A 243 24.72 -9.18 -31.96
N LYS A 244 25.32 -8.06 -32.38
CA LYS A 244 26.59 -8.04 -33.14
C LYS A 244 27.83 -8.31 -32.29
N GLU A 245 27.79 -8.04 -30.98
CA GLU A 245 28.90 -8.39 -30.07
C GLU A 245 28.80 -9.85 -29.59
N LEU A 246 27.59 -10.39 -29.46
CA LEU A 246 27.37 -11.80 -29.13
C LEU A 246 27.80 -12.74 -30.28
N GLU A 247 27.63 -12.32 -31.54
CA GLU A 247 27.99 -13.12 -32.72
C GLU A 247 29.50 -13.10 -33.05
N LEU A 248 30.24 -12.09 -32.57
CA LEU A 248 31.71 -12.08 -32.60
C LEU A 248 32.33 -12.90 -31.47
N ALA A 249 31.67 -12.98 -30.30
CA ALA A 249 32.11 -13.79 -29.17
C ALA A 249 31.80 -15.29 -29.35
N MET A 250 30.69 -15.65 -30.03
CA MET A 250 30.38 -17.06 -30.32
C MET A 250 31.25 -17.68 -31.42
N LYS A 251 31.99 -16.87 -32.20
CA LYS A 251 32.90 -17.35 -33.25
C LYS A 251 34.31 -17.68 -32.74
N SER A 252 34.61 -17.47 -31.45
CA SER A 252 35.90 -17.77 -30.84
C SER A 252 35.93 -19.05 -29.98
N LEU A 253 34.80 -19.75 -29.83
CA LEU A 253 34.69 -20.88 -28.88
C LEU A 253 34.12 -22.19 -29.47
N SER A 254 34.14 -22.36 -30.79
CA SER A 254 33.69 -23.62 -31.41
C SER A 254 34.62 -24.03 -32.56
N SER A 255 35.65 -24.80 -32.22
CA SER A 255 36.16 -25.87 -33.11
C SER A 255 37.30 -26.65 -32.44
N SER A 256 36.94 -27.71 -31.72
CA SER A 256 37.68 -28.97 -31.52
C SER A 256 36.64 -29.90 -30.88
N ASP A 257 36.29 -31.08 -31.34
CA ASP A 257 36.92 -32.03 -32.26
C ASP A 257 35.83 -32.94 -32.83
N SER A 258 36.10 -33.57 -33.98
CA SER A 258 35.42 -34.81 -34.35
C SER A 258 36.40 -35.73 -35.08
N HIS A 259 36.52 -36.91 -34.50
CA HIS A 259 37.45 -38.01 -34.75
C HIS A 259 37.55 -38.57 -36.19
N SER A 260 38.79 -38.96 -36.52
CA SER A 260 39.25 -40.33 -36.93
C SER A 260 39.83 -40.56 -38.33
N TYR A 261 41.04 -41.14 -38.31
CA TYR A 261 41.78 -41.96 -39.31
C TYR A 261 42.07 -41.31 -40.67
N VAL A 262 43.32 -40.97 -41.03
CA VAL A 262 44.40 -41.86 -41.52
C VAL A 262 45.70 -41.01 -41.64
N LYS A 263 46.86 -41.59 -41.28
CA LYS A 263 48.26 -41.07 -41.45
C LYS A 263 48.60 -40.79 -42.94
N PRO A 264 49.69 -40.07 -43.33
CA PRO A 264 50.94 -39.81 -42.59
C PRO A 264 51.57 -38.39 -42.77
N GLU A 265 52.76 -38.20 -42.13
CA GLU A 265 53.85 -37.24 -42.45
C GLU A 265 53.92 -35.81 -41.79
N ILE A 266 54.63 -35.76 -40.64
CA ILE A 266 55.77 -34.89 -40.19
C ILE A 266 56.13 -33.63 -41.04
N PRO A 267 56.60 -32.48 -40.46
CA PRO A 267 57.34 -32.37 -39.19
C PRO A 267 56.94 -31.25 -38.19
N LYS A 268 56.91 -31.65 -36.90
CA LYS A 268 57.04 -30.82 -35.69
C LYS A 268 58.51 -30.56 -35.27
N CYS A 269 59.44 -30.44 -36.23
CA CYS A 269 60.89 -30.37 -35.92
C CYS A 269 61.48 -28.96 -35.82
N SER A 270 60.71 -27.89 -36.03
CA SER A 270 61.27 -26.52 -36.08
C SER A 270 61.42 -25.87 -34.70
N GLU A 271 60.42 -25.99 -33.81
CA GLU A 271 60.43 -25.30 -32.50
C GLU A 271 61.32 -26.00 -31.46
N ALA A 272 61.45 -27.33 -31.54
CA ALA A 272 62.38 -28.08 -30.68
C ALA A 272 63.84 -27.85 -31.08
N CYS A 273 64.14 -27.60 -32.37
CA CYS A 273 65.49 -27.24 -32.82
C CYS A 273 65.88 -25.84 -32.33
N SER A 274 65.00 -24.84 -32.41
CA SER A 274 65.33 -23.48 -31.96
C SER A 274 65.54 -23.37 -30.44
N ALA A 275 64.78 -24.15 -29.65
CA ALA A 275 64.98 -24.21 -28.20
C ALA A 275 66.32 -24.88 -27.85
N LYS A 276 66.69 -25.96 -28.55
CA LYS A 276 67.99 -26.59 -28.38
C LYS A 276 69.16 -25.74 -28.89
N ASP A 277 68.96 -24.95 -29.94
CA ASP A 277 69.99 -24.03 -30.43
C ASP A 277 70.24 -22.87 -29.46
N GLN A 278 69.20 -22.37 -28.79
CA GLN A 278 69.33 -21.40 -27.70
C GLN A 278 70.01 -22.01 -26.46
N GLU A 279 69.67 -23.25 -26.11
CA GLU A 279 70.33 -23.99 -25.02
C GLU A 279 71.81 -24.24 -25.33
N ILE A 280 72.14 -24.65 -26.56
CA ILE A 280 73.53 -24.81 -27.03
C ILE A 280 74.27 -23.46 -27.02
N ALA A 281 73.62 -22.35 -27.36
CA ALA A 281 74.23 -21.02 -27.29
C ALA A 281 74.49 -20.57 -25.84
N CYS A 282 73.58 -20.87 -24.91
CA CYS A 282 73.77 -20.63 -23.48
C CYS A 282 74.89 -21.50 -22.90
N LEU A 283 74.93 -22.78 -23.24
CA LEU A 283 75.98 -23.71 -22.83
C LEU A 283 77.34 -23.33 -23.41
N LYS A 284 77.41 -22.86 -24.67
CA LYS A 284 78.64 -22.32 -25.25
C LYS A 284 79.15 -21.11 -24.49
N LYS A 285 78.30 -20.15 -24.12
CA LYS A 285 78.70 -19.02 -23.26
C LYS A 285 79.19 -19.48 -21.88
N SER A 286 78.58 -20.50 -21.28
CA SER A 286 79.03 -21.06 -20.02
C SER A 286 80.38 -21.76 -20.15
N ILE A 287 80.62 -22.46 -21.27
CA ILE A 287 81.90 -23.06 -21.63
C ILE A 287 82.95 -21.97 -21.87
N ASP A 288 82.64 -20.90 -22.59
CA ASP A 288 83.55 -19.76 -22.80
C ASP A 288 83.95 -19.11 -21.46
N ILE A 289 83.00 -18.95 -20.52
CA ILE A 289 83.27 -18.44 -19.16
C ILE A 289 84.11 -19.43 -18.35
N LEU A 290 83.86 -20.73 -18.49
CA LEU A 290 84.64 -21.79 -17.84
C LEU A 290 86.05 -21.89 -18.42
N GLU A 291 86.21 -21.73 -19.73
CA GLU A 291 87.50 -21.64 -20.42
C GLU A 291 88.23 -20.38 -20.02
N GLN A 292 87.55 -19.23 -19.87
CA GLN A 292 88.16 -18.01 -19.32
C GLN A 292 88.65 -18.22 -17.87
N LYS A 293 87.87 -18.94 -17.05
CA LYS A 293 88.26 -19.29 -15.67
C LYS A 293 89.40 -20.32 -15.63
N LEU A 294 89.40 -21.31 -16.53
CA LEU A 294 90.48 -22.28 -16.68
C LEU A 294 91.76 -21.63 -17.21
N GLN A 295 91.65 -20.65 -18.11
CA GLN A 295 92.78 -19.85 -18.60
C GLN A 295 93.43 -19.03 -17.47
N CYS A 296 92.67 -18.59 -16.47
CA CYS A 296 93.21 -17.96 -15.25
C CYS A 296 93.87 -18.95 -14.26
N ILE A 297 93.51 -20.24 -14.30
CA ILE A 297 94.08 -21.26 -13.42
C ILE A 297 95.30 -21.95 -14.05
N PHE A 298 95.35 -22.02 -15.39
CA PHE A 298 96.41 -22.69 -16.16
C PHE A 298 97.43 -21.75 -16.82
N THR A 299 97.44 -20.46 -16.52
CA THR A 299 98.63 -19.63 -16.79
C THR A 299 99.81 -20.16 -15.98
N PRO A 300 100.87 -20.68 -16.61
CA PRO A 300 102.12 -20.94 -15.92
C PRO A 300 102.62 -19.62 -15.36
N VAL A 301 103.30 -19.66 -14.21
CA VAL A 301 104.10 -18.52 -13.73
C VAL A 301 105.28 -18.34 -14.70
N GLU A 302 104.99 -17.80 -15.88
CA GLU A 302 105.97 -17.10 -16.70
C GLU A 302 106.12 -15.72 -16.07
N LEU A 303 107.29 -15.50 -15.49
CA LEU A 303 107.77 -14.21 -15.01
C LEU A 303 107.95 -13.28 -16.22
N LYS A 304 106.83 -12.81 -16.78
CA LYS A 304 106.81 -11.77 -17.80
C LYS A 304 107.06 -10.44 -17.10
N ASP A 305 108.12 -9.77 -17.56
CA ASP A 305 108.47 -8.40 -17.25
C ASP A 305 107.21 -7.51 -17.23
N LEU A 306 106.77 -7.18 -16.02
CA LEU A 306 105.88 -6.06 -15.77
C LEU A 306 106.77 -4.86 -15.43
N SER A 307 107.38 -4.28 -16.47
CA SER A 307 107.71 -2.86 -16.41
C SER A 307 106.41 -2.08 -16.55
N GLU A 308 106.23 -1.13 -15.64
CA GLU A 308 105.18 -0.11 -15.64
C GLU A 308 103.81 -0.67 -15.21
N THR A 309 103.40 -0.52 -13.96
CA THR A 309 103.07 0.78 -13.39
C THR A 309 102.98 0.68 -11.87
N SER A 310 103.35 1.75 -11.18
CA SER A 310 103.51 1.93 -9.73
C SER A 310 104.86 1.47 -9.18
N SER A 311 105.60 2.47 -8.70
CA SER A 311 106.87 2.41 -7.99
C SER A 311 106.93 1.25 -7.00
N ASN A 312 107.49 0.12 -7.42
CA ASN A 312 107.57 -1.05 -6.55
C ASN A 312 108.79 -0.93 -5.63
N LEU A 313 108.76 0.11 -4.79
CA LEU A 313 109.70 0.38 -3.72
C LEU A 313 109.94 -0.90 -2.89
N ASN A 314 108.92 -1.75 -2.75
CA ASN A 314 109.01 -3.02 -2.05
C ASN A 314 109.87 -4.07 -2.78
N ARG A 315 109.76 -4.19 -4.11
CA ARG A 315 110.63 -5.07 -4.90
C ARG A 315 112.07 -4.57 -4.91
N GLN A 316 112.26 -3.25 -4.98
CA GLN A 316 113.59 -2.64 -4.90
C GLN A 316 114.21 -2.84 -3.50
N LYS A 317 113.45 -2.63 -2.43
CA LYS A 317 113.86 -2.91 -1.04
C LYS A 317 114.18 -4.38 -0.82
N PHE A 318 113.38 -5.31 -1.37
CA PHE A 318 113.66 -6.74 -1.25
C PHE A 318 114.98 -7.13 -1.92
N VAL A 319 115.20 -6.69 -3.16
CA VAL A 319 116.46 -6.94 -3.88
C VAL A 319 117.64 -6.30 -3.14
N GLN A 320 117.44 -5.10 -2.56
CA GLN A 320 118.47 -4.42 -1.77
C GLN A 320 118.77 -5.15 -0.46
N ASN A 321 117.76 -5.66 0.26
CA ASN A 321 117.93 -6.43 1.48
C ASN A 321 118.65 -7.76 1.21
N VAL A 322 118.25 -8.49 0.16
CA VAL A 322 118.92 -9.73 -0.25
C VAL A 322 120.38 -9.46 -0.61
N LYS A 323 120.65 -8.36 -1.31
CA LYS A 323 122.02 -7.93 -1.62
C LYS A 323 122.81 -7.64 -0.34
N GLN A 324 122.24 -6.89 0.60
CA GLN A 324 122.88 -6.59 1.90
C GLN A 324 123.18 -7.85 2.72
N TYR A 325 122.29 -8.85 2.71
CA TYR A 325 122.53 -10.12 3.39
C TYR A 325 123.63 -10.94 2.73
N ASN A 326 123.66 -10.95 1.40
CA ASN A 326 124.73 -11.61 0.65
C ASN A 326 126.08 -10.93 0.88
N ASP A 327 126.13 -9.60 0.86
CA ASP A 327 127.36 -8.84 1.14
C ASP A 327 127.87 -9.15 2.56
N MET A 328 126.98 -9.24 3.55
CA MET A 328 127.32 -9.58 4.94
C MET A 328 127.78 -11.04 5.11
N LEU A 329 127.14 -11.98 4.41
CA LEU A 329 127.58 -13.39 4.37
C LEU A 329 128.95 -13.52 3.70
N GLN A 330 129.20 -12.73 2.67
CA GLN A 330 130.48 -12.71 1.97
C GLN A 330 131.59 -12.13 2.88
N GLU A 331 131.36 -11.00 3.54
CA GLU A 331 132.30 -10.42 4.52
C GLU A 331 132.62 -11.41 5.65
N LEU A 332 131.61 -12.14 6.13
CA LEU A 332 131.79 -13.20 7.11
C LEU A 332 132.63 -14.37 6.57
N THR A 333 132.38 -14.77 5.32
CA THR A 333 133.12 -15.86 4.67
C THR A 333 134.58 -15.47 4.46
N GLU A 334 134.85 -14.26 3.98
CA GLU A 334 136.19 -13.71 3.83
C GLU A 334 136.91 -13.63 5.19
N CYS A 335 136.23 -13.20 6.26
CA CYS A 335 136.77 -13.18 7.62
C CYS A 335 137.13 -14.59 8.14
N PHE A 336 136.35 -15.62 7.83
CA PHE A 336 136.72 -16.99 8.20
C PHE A 336 137.91 -17.51 7.39
N ILE A 337 138.02 -17.14 6.11
CA ILE A 337 139.17 -17.50 5.28
C ILE A 337 140.44 -16.85 5.83
N THR A 338 140.42 -15.55 6.16
CA THR A 338 141.57 -14.86 6.76
C THR A 338 141.96 -15.45 8.11
N GLN A 339 140.99 -15.78 8.97
CA GLN A 339 141.29 -16.46 10.25
C GLN A 339 142.03 -17.79 10.04
N ILE A 340 141.64 -18.58 9.04
CA ILE A 340 142.33 -19.84 8.72
C ILE A 340 143.78 -19.58 8.28
N GLU A 341 144.01 -18.54 7.47
CA GLU A 341 145.35 -18.13 7.04
C GLU A 341 146.23 -17.64 8.22
N HIS A 342 145.64 -16.89 9.16
CA HIS A 342 146.31 -16.47 10.40
C HIS A 342 146.70 -17.67 11.26
N PHE A 343 145.81 -18.67 11.42
CA PHE A 343 146.15 -19.90 12.13
C PHE A 343 147.27 -20.68 11.45
N GLY A 344 147.29 -20.76 10.11
CA GLY A 344 148.39 -21.37 9.37
C GLY A 344 149.73 -20.63 9.55
N SER A 345 149.69 -19.30 9.63
CA SER A 345 150.87 -18.46 9.89
C SER A 345 151.42 -18.67 11.29
N ILE A 346 150.53 -18.72 12.30
CA ILE A 346 150.89 -19.03 13.69
C ILE A 346 151.49 -20.43 13.79
N GLU A 347 150.88 -21.43 13.15
CA GLU A 347 151.38 -22.80 13.13
C GLU A 347 152.81 -22.86 12.56
N LYS A 348 153.08 -22.12 11.48
CA LYS A 348 154.41 -22.02 10.89
C LYS A 348 155.44 -21.40 11.84
N VAL A 349 155.11 -20.26 12.47
CA VAL A 349 155.98 -19.59 13.45
C VAL A 349 156.27 -20.51 14.65
N LEU A 350 155.25 -21.20 15.17
CA LEU A 350 155.41 -22.14 16.28
C LEU A 350 156.29 -23.35 15.89
N LYS A 351 156.19 -23.82 14.64
CA LYS A 351 157.05 -24.88 14.12
C LYS A 351 158.52 -24.44 14.04
N GLU A 352 158.77 -23.24 13.52
CA GLU A 352 160.12 -22.66 13.45
C GLU A 352 160.73 -22.42 14.84
N VAL A 353 159.93 -21.96 15.81
CA VAL A 353 160.33 -21.87 17.23
C VAL A 353 160.71 -23.25 17.78
N THR A 354 159.91 -24.27 17.49
CA THR A 354 160.14 -25.65 17.94
C THR A 354 161.44 -26.22 17.34
N ASP A 355 161.71 -25.96 16.06
CA ASP A 355 162.91 -26.43 15.38
C ASP A 355 164.18 -25.75 15.93
N ILE A 356 164.11 -24.45 16.27
CA ILE A 356 165.20 -23.74 16.95
C ILE A 356 165.48 -24.33 18.34
N LEU A 357 164.43 -24.60 19.12
CA LEU A 357 164.59 -25.17 20.47
C LEU A 357 165.18 -26.59 20.46
N ARG A 358 165.18 -27.29 19.32
CA ARG A 358 165.73 -28.64 19.14
C ARG A 358 167.21 -28.67 18.73
N LEU A 359 167.80 -27.54 18.34
CA LEU A 359 169.22 -27.46 17.95
C LEU A 359 170.11 -27.32 19.19
N ASP A 360 170.70 -28.43 19.62
CA ASP A 360 171.64 -28.52 20.73
C ASP A 360 173.07 -28.25 20.20
N GLY A 361 173.47 -26.98 20.16
CA GLY A 361 174.77 -26.57 19.62
C GLY A 361 175.22 -25.17 20.03
N ASP A 362 176.30 -25.12 20.81
CA ASP A 362 176.90 -23.97 21.52
C ASP A 362 177.39 -22.77 20.66
N ASN A 363 177.07 -22.70 19.38
CA ASN A 363 177.49 -21.60 18.51
C ASN A 363 176.37 -20.57 18.32
N SER A 364 176.49 -19.46 19.06
CA SER A 364 175.75 -18.18 18.98
C SER A 364 174.43 -18.05 19.75
N LYS A 365 174.49 -18.15 21.09
CA LYS A 365 173.40 -17.83 22.04
C LYS A 365 172.69 -16.49 21.76
N MET A 366 173.42 -15.47 21.29
CA MET A 366 172.89 -14.14 20.97
C MET A 366 171.99 -14.10 19.72
N GLN A 367 172.20 -14.99 18.74
CA GLN A 367 171.34 -15.07 17.55
C GLN A 367 170.01 -15.78 17.82
N TYR A 368 169.98 -16.70 18.79
CA TYR A 368 168.76 -17.42 19.17
C TYR A 368 167.77 -16.53 19.91
N GLU A 369 168.28 -15.71 20.83
CA GLU A 369 167.45 -14.78 21.62
C GLU A 369 166.80 -13.70 20.73
N GLU A 370 167.53 -13.20 19.73
CA GLU A 370 167.01 -12.23 18.75
C GLU A 370 165.93 -12.85 17.84
N LYS A 371 166.13 -14.08 17.36
CA LYS A 371 165.13 -14.82 16.56
C LYS A 371 163.87 -15.15 17.36
N LEU A 372 164.02 -15.59 18.61
CA LEU A 372 162.88 -15.84 19.49
C LEU A 372 162.08 -14.57 19.79
N CYS A 373 162.76 -13.44 20.03
CA CYS A 373 162.10 -12.14 20.16
C CYS A 373 161.34 -11.75 18.88
N GLN A 374 161.90 -12.04 17.70
CA GLN A 374 161.24 -11.79 16.42
C GLN A 374 159.98 -12.66 16.25
N PHE A 375 160.03 -13.93 16.62
CA PHE A 375 158.85 -14.81 16.60
C PHE A 375 157.79 -14.41 17.61
N CYS A 376 158.17 -13.98 18.82
CA CYS A 376 157.21 -13.44 19.79
C CYS A 376 156.49 -12.19 19.27
N LYS A 377 157.20 -11.30 18.55
CA LYS A 377 156.59 -10.14 17.88
C LYS A 377 155.61 -10.58 16.78
N GLN A 378 156.01 -11.52 15.93
CA GLN A 378 155.12 -12.05 14.89
C GLN A 378 153.87 -12.73 15.46
N LEU A 379 154.01 -13.50 16.54
CA LEU A 379 152.90 -14.14 17.22
C LEU A 379 151.95 -13.11 17.85
N ALA A 380 152.50 -12.04 18.46
CA ALA A 380 151.70 -10.94 18.99
C ALA A 380 150.95 -10.18 17.87
N ASP A 381 151.61 -9.93 16.73
CA ASP A 381 151.00 -9.29 15.58
C ASP A 381 149.85 -10.14 15.00
N GLU A 382 150.04 -11.46 14.86
CA GLU A 382 148.97 -12.38 14.42
C GLU A 382 147.84 -12.49 15.45
N GLN A 383 148.14 -12.43 16.75
CA GLN A 383 147.12 -12.40 17.79
C GLN A 383 146.27 -11.12 17.74
N VAL A 384 146.87 -9.97 17.45
CA VAL A 384 146.14 -8.71 17.25
C VAL A 384 145.21 -8.81 16.03
N LYS A 385 145.68 -9.39 14.92
CA LYS A 385 144.85 -9.63 13.72
C LYS A 385 143.66 -10.55 14.03
N LEU A 386 143.88 -11.65 14.76
CA LEU A 386 142.79 -12.53 15.22
C LEU A 386 141.76 -11.82 16.11
N ILE A 387 142.18 -10.89 16.95
CA ILE A 387 141.26 -10.08 17.77
C ILE A 387 140.43 -9.15 16.86
N THR A 388 141.03 -8.54 15.85
CA THR A 388 140.31 -7.71 14.86
C THR A 388 139.27 -8.54 14.10
N ASP A 389 139.62 -9.74 13.64
CA ASP A 389 138.69 -10.63 12.94
C ASP A 389 137.51 -11.06 13.83
N ARG A 390 137.77 -11.35 15.12
CA ARG A 390 136.71 -11.64 16.08
C ARG A 390 135.75 -10.46 16.28
N GLN A 391 136.25 -9.22 16.23
CA GLN A 391 135.39 -8.04 16.31
C GLN A 391 134.50 -7.91 15.08
N THR A 392 135.01 -8.22 13.88
CA THR A 392 134.22 -8.27 12.63
C THR A 392 133.13 -9.34 12.71
N LEU A 393 133.47 -10.53 13.21
CA LEU A 393 132.51 -11.62 13.44
C LEU A 393 131.39 -11.24 14.43
N ILE A 394 131.72 -10.53 15.52
CA ILE A 394 130.71 -10.08 16.49
C ILE A 394 129.77 -9.04 15.86
N LYS A 395 130.30 -8.13 15.03
CA LYS A 395 129.49 -7.12 14.33
C LYS A 395 128.51 -7.77 13.36
N SER A 396 128.96 -8.70 12.52
CA SER A 396 128.09 -9.41 11.58
C SER A 396 127.03 -10.26 12.31
N LYS A 397 127.42 -10.98 13.38
CA LYS A 397 126.46 -11.71 14.23
C LYS A 397 125.35 -10.81 14.78
N ASN A 398 125.69 -9.64 15.32
CA ASN A 398 124.71 -8.72 15.89
C ASN A 398 123.76 -8.16 14.80
N GLN A 399 124.25 -7.96 13.59
CA GLN A 399 123.43 -7.53 12.47
C GLN A 399 122.43 -8.61 12.05
N PHE A 400 122.86 -9.87 11.92
CA PHE A 400 121.94 -10.99 11.66
C PHE A 400 120.87 -11.13 12.75
N GLN A 401 121.26 -11.02 14.02
CA GLN A 401 120.31 -11.09 15.12
C GLN A 401 119.25 -9.99 15.05
N LYS A 402 119.65 -8.76 14.69
CA LYS A 402 118.70 -7.65 14.48
C LYS A 402 117.73 -7.96 13.34
N ILE A 403 118.24 -8.46 12.22
CA ILE A 403 117.42 -8.83 11.05
C ILE A 403 116.36 -9.87 11.42
N PHE A 404 116.73 -10.94 12.14
CA PHE A 404 115.76 -11.96 12.55
C PHE A 404 114.68 -11.42 13.50
N SER A 405 115.02 -10.48 14.37
CA SER A 405 114.03 -9.81 15.24
C SER A 405 113.01 -9.02 14.44
N ASP A 406 113.47 -8.27 13.43
CA ASP A 406 112.59 -7.46 12.57
C ASP A 406 111.63 -8.36 11.77
N TYR A 407 112.10 -9.50 11.25
CA TYR A 407 111.23 -10.46 10.56
C TYR A 407 110.16 -11.07 11.45
N ASN A 408 110.52 -11.49 12.67
CA ASN A 408 109.54 -12.04 13.61
C ASN A 408 108.44 -11.02 13.95
N SER A 409 108.79 -9.74 14.10
CA SER A 409 107.80 -8.68 14.33
C SER A 409 106.83 -8.54 13.16
N ILE A 410 107.33 -8.58 11.91
CA ILE A 410 106.48 -8.46 10.72
C ILE A 410 105.57 -9.68 10.57
N LEU A 411 106.05 -10.87 10.93
CA LEU A 411 105.23 -12.09 10.88
C LEU A 411 104.01 -11.98 11.81
N TYR A 412 104.20 -11.49 13.03
CA TYR A 412 103.09 -11.27 13.97
C TYR A 412 102.05 -10.28 13.45
N GLU A 413 102.48 -9.17 12.84
CA GLU A 413 101.57 -8.18 12.23
C GLU A 413 100.76 -8.77 11.07
N LEU A 414 101.38 -9.63 10.25
CA LEU A 414 100.69 -10.32 9.16
C LEU A 414 99.63 -11.29 9.66
N GLU A 415 99.92 -12.02 10.74
CA GLU A 415 98.98 -12.97 11.33
C GLU A 415 97.73 -12.28 11.88
N ILE A 416 97.90 -11.13 12.56
CA ILE A 416 96.80 -10.28 13.01
C ILE A 416 95.95 -9.82 11.82
N THR A 417 96.60 -9.37 10.74
CA THR A 417 95.91 -8.88 9.53
C THR A 417 95.12 -9.99 8.81
N ILE A 418 95.60 -11.22 8.83
CA ILE A 418 94.90 -12.38 8.27
C ILE A 418 93.64 -12.69 9.10
N ASP A 419 93.77 -12.72 10.43
CA ASP A 419 92.66 -12.97 11.35
C ASP A 419 91.55 -11.91 11.23
N GLU A 420 91.91 -10.64 11.03
CA GLU A 420 90.93 -9.58 10.80
C GLU A 420 90.19 -9.74 9.47
N ASN A 421 90.90 -10.12 8.40
CA ASN A 421 90.28 -10.34 7.08
C ASN A 421 89.31 -11.54 7.08
N THR A 422 89.61 -12.61 7.82
CA THR A 422 88.69 -13.74 7.92
C THR A 422 87.37 -13.35 8.59
N LYS A 423 87.43 -12.56 9.67
CA LYS A 423 86.24 -12.01 10.34
C LYS A 423 85.40 -11.13 9.41
N LEU A 424 86.06 -10.30 8.60
CA LEU A 424 85.41 -9.38 7.66
C LEU A 424 84.68 -10.13 6.52
N ASN A 425 85.27 -11.23 6.04
CA ASN A 425 84.63 -12.08 5.03
C ASN A 425 83.40 -12.81 5.56
N VAL A 426 83.41 -13.27 6.81
CA VAL A 426 82.23 -13.88 7.45
C VAL A 426 81.08 -12.88 7.57
N LEU A 427 81.36 -11.64 7.96
CA LEU A 427 80.36 -10.57 8.02
C LEU A 427 79.76 -10.23 6.65
N LYS A 428 80.59 -10.27 5.59
CA LYS A 428 80.16 -10.01 4.21
C LYS A 428 79.30 -11.14 3.63
N ALA A 429 79.54 -12.39 4.02
CA ALA A 429 78.72 -13.53 3.61
C ALA A 429 77.32 -13.51 4.26
N ASN A 430 77.26 -13.14 5.55
CA ASN A 430 75.99 -13.06 6.29
C ASN A 430 75.08 -11.93 5.78
N SER A 431 75.63 -10.76 5.44
CA SER A 431 74.84 -9.64 4.90
C SER A 431 74.29 -9.89 3.49
N ALA A 432 74.95 -10.72 2.68
CA ALA A 432 74.47 -11.08 1.34
C ALA A 432 73.27 -12.04 1.39
N HIS A 433 73.20 -12.92 2.40
CA HIS A 433 72.12 -13.91 2.53
C HIS A 433 70.82 -13.28 3.07
N GLU A 434 70.90 -12.40 4.08
CA GLU A 434 69.73 -11.68 4.63
C GLU A 434 69.08 -10.73 3.63
N ASN A 435 69.87 -10.03 2.80
CA ASN A 435 69.35 -9.11 1.79
C ASN A 435 68.61 -9.82 0.64
N SER A 436 69.02 -11.04 0.28
CA SER A 436 68.35 -11.82 -0.77
C SER A 436 67.00 -12.37 -0.30
N GLN A 437 66.91 -12.82 0.96
CA GLN A 437 65.71 -13.47 1.49
C GLN A 437 64.61 -12.45 1.88
N THR A 438 65.01 -11.28 2.38
CA THR A 438 64.08 -10.17 2.68
C THR A 438 63.48 -9.52 1.42
N LEU A 439 64.26 -9.39 0.34
CA LEU A 439 63.79 -8.81 -0.92
C LEU A 439 62.72 -9.67 -1.61
N GLU A 440 62.86 -11.00 -1.59
CA GLU A 440 61.83 -11.91 -2.13
C GLU A 440 60.53 -11.90 -1.32
N GLN A 441 60.63 -11.76 0.01
CA GLN A 441 59.46 -11.67 0.89
C GLN A 441 58.69 -10.37 0.64
N ILE A 442 59.37 -9.22 0.57
CA ILE A 442 58.76 -7.91 0.27
C ILE A 442 58.05 -7.94 -1.08
N LYS A 443 58.62 -8.61 -2.08
CA LYS A 443 58.02 -8.72 -3.41
C LYS A 443 56.73 -9.55 -3.42
N ARG A 444 56.66 -10.61 -2.60
CA ARG A 444 55.45 -11.41 -2.40
C ARG A 444 54.36 -10.61 -1.67
N ASP A 445 54.74 -9.88 -0.62
CA ASP A 445 53.81 -9.07 0.16
C ASP A 445 53.27 -7.90 -0.68
N GLN A 446 54.09 -7.28 -1.52
CA GLN A 446 53.66 -6.24 -2.46
C GLN A 446 52.65 -6.76 -3.50
N GLN A 447 52.84 -7.98 -4.01
CA GLN A 447 51.85 -8.62 -4.90
C GLN A 447 50.55 -8.97 -4.17
N SER A 448 50.62 -9.37 -2.90
CA SER A 448 49.44 -9.63 -2.09
C SER A 448 48.65 -8.34 -1.84
N LEU A 449 49.35 -7.26 -1.46
CA LEU A 449 48.74 -5.96 -1.20
C LEU A 449 48.07 -5.38 -2.45
N GLU A 450 48.67 -5.55 -3.63
CA GLU A 450 48.07 -5.09 -4.89
C GLU A 450 46.77 -5.86 -5.22
N LYS A 451 46.73 -7.18 -4.95
CA LYS A 451 45.50 -7.97 -5.11
C LYS A 451 44.41 -7.53 -4.14
N GLU A 452 44.78 -7.27 -2.88
CA GLU A 452 43.84 -6.78 -1.86
C GLU A 452 43.29 -5.41 -2.22
N LYS A 453 44.14 -4.51 -2.75
CA LYS A 453 43.71 -3.19 -3.26
C LYS A 453 42.71 -3.32 -4.41
N ILE A 454 42.95 -4.23 -5.36
CA ILE A 454 42.00 -4.48 -6.46
C ILE A 454 40.65 -4.97 -5.92
N ILE A 455 40.64 -5.85 -4.92
CA ILE A 455 39.41 -6.33 -4.26
C ILE A 455 38.70 -5.18 -3.55
N PHE A 456 39.45 -4.36 -2.81
CA PHE A 456 38.90 -3.20 -2.10
C PHE A 456 38.28 -2.17 -3.06
N ASP A 457 38.93 -1.88 -4.18
CA ASP A 457 38.40 -0.98 -5.20
C ASP A 457 37.11 -1.55 -5.83
N GLN A 458 37.05 -2.87 -6.07
CA GLN A 458 35.83 -3.54 -6.53
C GLN A 458 34.69 -3.48 -5.51
N GLU A 459 34.98 -3.69 -4.22
CA GLU A 459 34.01 -3.59 -3.15
C GLU A 459 33.47 -2.16 -3.02
N LYS A 460 34.35 -1.15 -3.10
CA LYS A 460 33.98 0.26 -3.11
C LYS A 460 33.05 0.59 -4.28
N ASP A 461 33.33 0.10 -5.47
CA ASP A 461 32.48 0.30 -6.65
C ASP A 461 31.10 -0.38 -6.49
N ASN A 462 31.06 -1.56 -5.86
CA ASN A 462 29.81 -2.25 -5.56
C ASN A 462 28.96 -1.48 -4.54
N LEU A 463 29.58 -0.99 -3.46
CA LEU A 463 28.91 -0.15 -2.47
C LEU A 463 28.40 1.16 -3.08
N GLU A 464 29.15 1.78 -3.99
CA GLU A 464 28.71 2.99 -4.69
C GLU A 464 27.50 2.72 -5.61
N LYS A 465 27.41 1.53 -6.22
CA LYS A 465 26.23 1.11 -7.00
C LYS A 465 25.03 0.86 -6.09
N GLU A 466 25.23 0.16 -4.97
CA GLU A 466 24.16 -0.11 -3.99
C GLU A 466 23.61 1.20 -3.42
N LYS A 467 24.49 2.14 -3.04
CA LYS A 467 24.10 3.48 -2.60
C LYS A 467 23.25 4.21 -3.64
N ARG A 468 23.62 4.16 -4.92
CA ARG A 468 22.82 4.75 -6.01
C ARG A 468 21.46 4.06 -6.19
N SER A 469 21.40 2.74 -6.00
CA SER A 469 20.15 1.98 -6.02
C SER A 469 19.22 2.40 -4.88
N LEU A 470 19.76 2.47 -3.64
CA LEU A 470 19.01 2.90 -2.46
C LEU A 470 18.53 4.35 -2.58
N GLU A 471 19.35 5.25 -3.12
CA GLU A 471 18.94 6.64 -3.38
C GLU A 471 17.79 6.72 -4.40
N SER A 472 17.80 5.86 -5.41
CA SER A 472 16.72 5.78 -6.39
C SER A 472 15.43 5.23 -5.77
N GLN A 473 15.54 4.18 -4.94
CA GLN A 473 14.41 3.62 -4.20
C GLN A 473 13.82 4.64 -3.21
N LYS A 474 14.67 5.40 -2.51
CA LYS A 474 14.25 6.47 -1.60
C LYS A 474 13.44 7.54 -2.34
N LYS A 475 13.89 7.97 -3.52
CA LYS A 475 13.15 8.93 -4.35
C LYS A 475 11.80 8.38 -4.80
N SER A 476 11.72 7.10 -5.14
CA SER A 476 10.44 6.44 -5.46
C SER A 476 9.49 6.47 -4.25
N LEU A 477 10.00 6.11 -3.07
CA LEU A 477 9.20 6.13 -1.84
C LEU A 477 8.74 7.55 -1.46
N ASP A 478 9.58 8.57 -1.67
CA ASP A 478 9.19 9.97 -1.42
C ASP A 478 8.05 10.40 -2.36
N ILE A 479 8.06 9.97 -3.63
CA ILE A 479 6.97 10.21 -4.59
C ILE A 479 5.69 9.51 -4.13
N ASP A 480 5.78 8.23 -3.74
CA ASP A 480 4.63 7.46 -3.25
C ASP A 480 4.05 8.08 -1.98
N GLN A 481 4.90 8.56 -1.07
CA GLN A 481 4.47 9.23 0.16
C GLN A 481 3.71 10.53 -0.14
N VAL A 482 4.15 11.31 -1.12
CA VAL A 482 3.44 12.52 -1.56
C VAL A 482 2.10 12.13 -2.19
N SER A 483 2.07 11.12 -3.06
CA SER A 483 0.84 10.63 -3.69
C SER A 483 -0.19 10.17 -2.65
N LEU A 484 0.22 9.38 -1.66
CA LEU A 484 -0.64 8.91 -0.57
C LEU A 484 -1.14 10.08 0.30
N ARG A 485 -0.32 11.10 0.52
CA ARG A 485 -0.73 12.30 1.25
C ARG A 485 -1.81 13.07 0.49
N ASP A 486 -1.72 13.15 -0.83
CA ASP A 486 -2.71 13.83 -1.65
C ASP A 486 -3.99 13.01 -1.78
N GLU A 487 -3.92 11.68 -1.88
CA GLU A 487 -5.08 10.80 -1.81
C GLU A 487 -5.81 10.93 -0.46
N ARG A 488 -5.06 10.99 0.65
CA ARG A 488 -5.64 11.25 1.99
C ARG A 488 -6.39 12.58 2.04
N LYS A 489 -5.88 13.65 1.42
CA LYS A 489 -6.59 14.93 1.36
C LYS A 489 -7.88 14.84 0.54
N LEU A 490 -7.85 14.13 -0.59
CA LEU A 490 -9.04 13.90 -1.41
C LEU A 490 -10.11 13.13 -0.62
N PHE A 491 -9.71 12.11 0.12
CA PHE A 491 -10.62 11.34 0.97
C PHE A 491 -11.24 12.19 2.08
N GLU A 492 -10.45 13.03 2.77
CA GLU A 492 -11.01 13.93 3.78
C GLU A 492 -11.99 14.94 3.17
N GLN A 493 -11.71 15.43 1.95
CA GLN A 493 -12.63 16.29 1.23
C GLN A 493 -13.93 15.57 0.85
N GLU A 494 -13.86 14.32 0.39
CA GLU A 494 -15.03 13.49 0.09
C GLU A 494 -15.86 13.24 1.34
N LYS A 495 -15.22 12.97 2.49
CA LYS A 495 -15.88 12.80 3.79
C LYS A 495 -16.63 14.08 4.22
N ILE A 496 -16.05 15.25 4.00
CA ILE A 496 -16.73 16.53 4.26
C ILE A 496 -17.97 16.65 3.36
N THR A 497 -17.85 16.39 2.05
CA THR A 497 -18.98 16.47 1.11
C THR A 497 -20.07 15.46 1.43
N LEU A 498 -19.73 14.22 1.79
CA LEU A 498 -20.70 13.22 2.24
C LEU A 498 -21.42 13.64 3.52
N ASN A 499 -20.72 14.29 4.44
CA ASN A 499 -21.34 14.82 5.66
C ASN A 499 -22.30 15.98 5.35
N GLU A 500 -21.95 16.86 4.40
CA GLU A 500 -22.85 17.92 3.92
C GLU A 500 -24.09 17.34 3.23
N GLU A 501 -23.93 16.29 2.41
CA GLU A 501 -25.05 15.57 1.79
C GLU A 501 -25.94 14.92 2.85
N LYS A 502 -25.36 14.27 3.85
CA LYS A 502 -26.10 13.69 4.98
C LYS A 502 -26.92 14.75 5.71
N VAL A 503 -26.33 15.88 6.07
CA VAL A 503 -27.04 17.00 6.73
C VAL A 503 -28.17 17.53 5.85
N SER A 504 -27.96 17.60 4.53
CA SER A 504 -29.00 18.02 3.58
C SER A 504 -30.16 17.01 3.51
N LEU A 505 -29.85 15.71 3.55
CA LEU A 505 -30.86 14.65 3.55
C LEU A 505 -31.63 14.58 4.87
N ASP A 506 -30.96 14.82 6.00
CA ASP A 506 -31.59 14.93 7.31
C ASP A 506 -32.57 16.11 7.33
N HIS A 507 -32.16 17.26 6.77
CA HIS A 507 -33.03 18.43 6.62
C HIS A 507 -34.24 18.12 5.72
N GLN A 508 -34.02 17.45 4.58
CA GLN A 508 -35.11 17.05 3.69
C GLN A 508 -36.09 16.08 4.37
N SER A 509 -35.58 15.11 5.13
CA SER A 509 -36.40 14.17 5.89
C SER A 509 -37.27 14.89 6.91
N GLN A 510 -36.69 15.85 7.63
CA GLN A 510 -37.43 16.69 8.58
C GLN A 510 -38.54 17.51 7.91
N LEU A 511 -38.32 18.04 6.70
CA LEU A 511 -39.35 18.74 5.94
C LEU A 511 -40.50 17.80 5.55
N TYR A 512 -40.21 16.57 5.13
CA TYR A 512 -41.24 15.58 4.83
C TYR A 512 -42.03 15.17 6.08
N GLU A 513 -41.37 14.93 7.21
CA GLU A 513 -42.05 14.63 8.48
C GLU A 513 -42.98 15.77 8.91
N ASN A 514 -42.57 17.02 8.73
CA ASN A 514 -43.41 18.18 9.02
C ASN A 514 -44.63 18.23 8.09
N SER A 515 -44.41 18.03 6.78
CA SER A 515 -45.51 17.99 5.81
C SER A 515 -46.51 16.87 6.09
N GLU A 516 -46.03 15.68 6.50
CA GLU A 516 -46.89 14.58 6.91
C GLU A 516 -47.73 14.96 8.13
N ARG A 517 -47.11 15.60 9.14
CA ARG A 517 -47.80 16.06 10.34
C ARG A 517 -48.89 17.07 10.00
N ASP A 518 -48.62 18.01 9.10
CA ASP A 518 -49.58 19.01 8.65
C ASP A 518 -50.76 18.36 7.91
N LEU A 519 -50.48 17.40 7.01
CA LEU A 519 -51.52 16.63 6.32
C LEU A 519 -52.39 15.80 7.29
N GLN A 520 -51.78 15.19 8.31
CA GLN A 520 -52.52 14.47 9.34
C GLN A 520 -53.41 15.41 10.16
N ASN A 521 -52.95 16.63 10.44
CA ASN A 521 -53.76 17.65 11.11
C ASN A 521 -54.93 18.10 10.23
N GLU A 522 -54.69 18.37 8.94
CA GLU A 522 -55.73 18.72 7.98
C GLU A 522 -56.78 17.60 7.86
N LYS A 523 -56.35 16.33 7.76
CA LYS A 523 -57.23 15.17 7.78
C LYS A 523 -58.11 15.13 9.03
N LYS A 524 -57.56 15.41 10.22
CA LYS A 524 -58.33 15.46 11.47
C LYS A 524 -59.36 16.60 11.44
N VAL A 525 -58.98 17.78 10.96
CA VAL A 525 -59.89 18.93 10.82
C VAL A 525 -61.03 18.61 9.84
N LEU A 526 -60.72 18.01 8.70
CA LEU A 526 -61.71 17.57 7.71
C LEU A 526 -62.64 16.49 8.27
N GLN A 527 -62.11 15.55 9.05
CA GLN A 527 -62.92 14.53 9.72
C GLN A 527 -63.94 15.17 10.68
N VAL A 528 -63.50 16.11 11.51
CA VAL A 528 -64.40 16.84 12.43
C VAL A 528 -65.47 17.61 11.67
N ARG A 529 -65.10 18.28 10.57
CA ARG A 529 -66.06 18.97 9.67
C ARG A 529 -67.08 18.01 9.07
N TYR A 530 -66.63 16.84 8.62
CA TYR A 530 -67.50 15.80 8.07
C TYR A 530 -68.49 15.30 9.11
N ASP A 531 -68.03 14.99 10.33
CA ASP A 531 -68.88 14.52 11.41
C ASP A 531 -69.91 15.59 11.83
N GLN A 532 -69.50 16.86 11.84
CA GLN A 532 -70.41 17.99 12.07
C GLN A 532 -71.49 18.09 10.98
N LEU A 533 -71.12 18.06 9.70
CA LEU A 533 -72.06 18.09 8.59
C LEU A 533 -73.00 16.88 8.59
N LEU A 534 -72.50 15.69 8.95
CA LEU A 534 -73.30 14.49 9.09
C LEU A 534 -74.33 14.65 10.21
N SER A 535 -73.94 15.21 11.36
CA SER A 535 -74.85 15.49 12.46
C SER A 535 -75.94 16.50 12.07
N GLU A 536 -75.57 17.56 11.33
CA GLU A 536 -76.51 18.57 10.83
C GLU A 536 -77.48 17.97 9.80
N THR A 537 -76.98 17.14 8.90
CA THR A 537 -77.79 16.40 7.92
C THR A 537 -78.79 15.46 8.61
N ASN A 538 -78.37 14.77 9.66
CA ASN A 538 -79.25 13.91 10.45
C ASN A 538 -80.32 14.71 11.20
N ASN A 539 -79.95 15.85 11.80
CA ASN A 539 -80.91 16.75 12.44
C ASN A 539 -81.94 17.30 11.45
N LEU A 540 -81.50 17.73 10.26
CA LEU A 540 -82.40 18.18 9.20
C LEU A 540 -83.31 17.05 8.70
N ARG A 541 -82.80 15.83 8.55
CA ARG A 541 -83.59 14.65 8.20
C ARG A 541 -84.68 14.39 9.24
N GLN A 542 -84.33 14.41 10.53
CA GLN A 542 -85.30 14.24 11.61
C GLN A 542 -86.36 15.35 11.58
N LEU A 543 -85.96 16.60 11.38
CA LEU A 543 -86.90 17.72 11.28
C LEU A 543 -87.86 17.58 10.09
N ILE A 544 -87.37 17.10 8.94
CA ILE A 544 -88.20 16.80 7.77
C ILE A 544 -89.19 15.68 8.08
N GLU A 545 -88.76 14.62 8.78
CA GLU A 545 -89.63 13.51 9.19
C GLU A 545 -90.71 13.99 10.17
N GLU A 546 -90.34 14.74 11.21
CA GLU A 546 -91.27 15.38 12.14
C GLU A 546 -92.29 16.24 11.39
N LYS A 547 -91.84 17.11 10.47
CA LYS A 547 -92.76 17.94 9.67
C LYS A 547 -93.64 17.13 8.72
N SER A 548 -93.14 16.02 8.19
CA SER A 548 -93.93 15.11 7.37
C SER A 548 -95.03 14.43 8.20
N THR A 549 -94.74 14.04 9.44
CA THR A 549 -95.75 13.49 10.37
C THR A 549 -96.79 14.53 10.78
N GLU A 550 -96.37 15.78 11.08
CA GLU A 550 -97.29 16.88 11.34
C GLU A 550 -98.22 17.13 10.14
N LEU A 551 -97.67 17.18 8.92
CA LEU A 551 -98.44 17.35 7.70
C LEU A 551 -99.46 16.21 7.54
N GLN A 552 -99.03 14.96 7.70
CA GLN A 552 -99.91 13.79 7.61
C GLN A 552 -101.08 13.87 8.60
N ASN A 553 -100.81 14.24 9.86
CA ASN A 553 -101.84 14.42 10.88
C ASN A 553 -102.82 15.54 10.51
N THR A 554 -102.33 16.67 10.00
CA THR A 554 -103.21 17.76 9.53
C THR A 554 -104.06 17.34 8.32
N MET A 555 -103.50 16.57 7.40
CA MET A 555 -104.24 16.01 6.27
C MET A 555 -105.34 15.05 6.75
N GLU A 556 -105.06 14.20 7.74
CA GLU A 556 -106.05 13.30 8.33
C GLU A 556 -107.17 14.07 9.04
N GLN A 557 -106.85 15.12 9.80
CA GLN A 557 -107.84 16.00 10.42
C GLN A 557 -108.72 16.71 9.38
N VAL A 558 -108.12 17.18 8.29
CA VAL A 558 -108.87 17.80 7.18
C VAL A 558 -109.79 16.77 6.50
N ALA A 559 -109.32 15.52 6.31
CA ALA A 559 -110.13 14.45 5.76
C ALA A 559 -111.33 14.12 6.66
N GLN A 560 -111.10 13.97 7.98
CA GLN A 560 -112.16 13.75 8.97
C GLN A 560 -113.17 14.90 8.97
N GLY A 561 -112.72 16.16 8.94
CA GLY A 561 -113.59 17.32 8.84
C GLY A 561 -114.40 17.36 7.54
N ALA A 562 -113.81 16.92 6.42
CA ALA A 562 -114.52 16.79 5.14
C ALA A 562 -115.61 15.70 5.18
N GLU A 563 -115.36 14.57 5.86
CA GLU A 563 -116.35 13.52 6.10
C GLU A 563 -117.50 14.03 6.99
N GLU A 564 -117.19 14.74 8.08
CA GLU A 564 -118.20 15.36 8.96
C GLU A 564 -119.06 16.38 8.20
N ILE A 565 -118.45 17.25 7.39
CA ILE A 565 -119.18 18.20 6.52
C ILE A 565 -120.10 17.43 5.57
N THR A 566 -119.66 16.31 5.02
CA THR A 566 -120.47 15.49 4.10
C THR A 566 -121.66 14.85 4.82
N LEU A 567 -121.46 14.37 6.05
CA LEU A 567 -122.51 13.84 6.90
C LEU A 567 -123.54 14.92 7.25
N LEU A 568 -123.09 16.09 7.71
CA LEU A 568 -123.96 17.24 8.04
C LEU A 568 -124.73 17.75 6.81
N ARG A 569 -124.09 17.81 5.64
CA ARG A 569 -124.78 18.14 4.38
C ARG A 569 -125.86 17.13 4.04
N SER A 570 -125.59 15.84 4.23
CA SER A 570 -126.58 14.77 4.02
C SER A 570 -127.75 14.89 4.99
N GLN A 571 -127.48 15.18 6.27
CA GLN A 571 -128.51 15.41 7.28
C GLN A 571 -129.37 16.64 6.95
N LEU A 572 -128.77 17.77 6.56
CA LEU A 572 -129.49 18.96 6.12
C LEU A 572 -130.36 18.68 4.90
N SER A 573 -129.87 17.85 3.96
CA SER A 573 -130.66 17.44 2.79
C SER A 573 -131.91 16.63 3.19
N LEU A 574 -131.80 15.74 4.18
CA LEU A 574 -132.95 14.98 4.69
C LEU A 574 -133.96 15.90 5.38
N TYR A 575 -133.51 16.82 6.24
CA TYR A 575 -134.41 17.78 6.88
C TYR A 575 -135.10 18.72 5.89
N GLU A 576 -134.39 19.15 4.84
CA GLU A 576 -135.00 19.92 3.77
C GLU A 576 -136.06 19.09 3.05
N GLU A 577 -135.80 17.81 2.76
CA GLU A 577 -136.78 16.92 2.14
C GLU A 577 -138.02 16.72 3.03
N ASP A 578 -137.83 16.44 4.31
CA ASP A 578 -138.91 16.30 5.30
C ASP A 578 -139.75 17.60 5.38
N PHE A 579 -139.10 18.75 5.42
CA PHE A 579 -139.77 20.05 5.42
C PHE A 579 -140.59 20.29 4.14
N GLN A 580 -140.05 19.94 2.97
CA GLN A 580 -140.78 20.05 1.71
C GLN A 580 -141.97 19.09 1.66
N GLN A 581 -141.84 17.87 2.20
CA GLN A 581 -142.95 16.93 2.31
C GLN A 581 -144.03 17.44 3.27
N GLU A 582 -143.65 17.97 4.44
CA GLU A 582 -144.59 18.57 5.40
C GLU A 582 -145.31 19.78 4.80
N LYS A 583 -144.59 20.65 4.07
CA LYS A 583 -145.19 21.77 3.34
C LYS A 583 -146.23 21.31 2.33
N LYS A 584 -145.91 20.31 1.50
CA LYS A 584 -146.87 19.72 0.54
C LYS A 584 -148.09 19.13 1.23
N LEU A 585 -147.90 18.46 2.36
CA LEU A 585 -148.99 17.89 3.15
C LEU A 585 -149.87 18.98 3.78
N ALA A 586 -149.27 20.05 4.29
CA ALA A 586 -150.00 21.21 4.80
C ALA A 586 -150.79 21.93 3.70
N GLU A 587 -150.23 22.07 2.50
CA GLU A 587 -150.93 22.60 1.31
C GLU A 587 -152.11 21.71 0.93
N ALA A 588 -151.94 20.39 0.90
CA ALA A 588 -153.01 19.43 0.62
C ALA A 588 -154.14 19.49 1.67
N LEU A 589 -153.79 19.54 2.96
CA LEU A 589 -154.77 19.69 4.05
C LEU A 589 -155.51 21.03 3.99
N LEU A 590 -154.83 22.11 3.60
CA LEU A 590 -155.46 23.41 3.40
C LEU A 590 -156.46 23.35 2.23
N GLU A 591 -156.11 22.65 1.15
CA GLU A 591 -157.00 22.44 0.02
C GLU A 591 -158.23 21.63 0.42
N ASP A 592 -158.06 20.54 1.17
CA ASP A 592 -159.17 19.73 1.69
C ASP A 592 -160.03 20.49 2.70
N LYS A 593 -159.43 21.31 3.57
CA LYS A 593 -160.15 22.23 4.45
C LYS A 593 -161.00 23.22 3.65
N ASN A 594 -160.44 23.79 2.58
CA ASN A 594 -161.18 24.70 1.71
C ASN A 594 -162.34 23.98 1.01
N LYS A 595 -162.12 22.77 0.48
CA LYS A 595 -163.18 21.91 -0.10
C LYS A 595 -164.28 21.63 0.92
N LEU A 596 -163.91 21.21 2.13
CA LEU A 596 -164.88 20.94 3.19
C LEU A 596 -165.64 22.21 3.60
N ASN A 597 -164.97 23.36 3.63
CA ASN A 597 -165.62 24.64 3.94
C ASN A 597 -166.60 25.06 2.84
N THR A 598 -166.26 24.84 1.56
CA THR A 598 -167.21 25.06 0.45
C THR A 598 -168.39 24.10 0.50
N GLU A 599 -168.17 22.84 0.87
CA GLU A 599 -169.23 21.85 1.05
C GLU A 599 -170.12 22.19 2.26
N LEU A 600 -169.53 22.68 3.34
CA LEU A 600 -170.25 23.18 4.50
C LEU A 600 -171.12 24.38 4.14
N LEU A 601 -170.58 25.36 3.40
CA LEU A 601 -171.36 26.49 2.89
C LEU A 601 -172.49 26.02 1.97
N ARG A 602 -172.25 25.03 1.11
CA ARG A 602 -173.28 24.41 0.26
C ARG A 602 -174.39 23.77 1.09
N GLN A 603 -174.04 23.05 2.16
CA GLN A 603 -175.00 22.47 3.10
C GLN A 603 -175.76 23.53 3.89
N ILE A 604 -175.11 24.62 4.31
CA ILE A 604 -175.77 25.74 4.97
C ILE A 604 -176.80 26.38 4.03
N GLU A 605 -176.44 26.63 2.77
CA GLU A 605 -177.36 27.17 1.77
C GLU A 605 -178.51 26.19 1.47
N PHE A 606 -178.23 24.90 1.37
CA PHE A 606 -179.25 23.87 1.20
C PHE A 606 -180.21 23.79 2.41
N ASN A 607 -179.70 23.87 3.64
CA ASN A 607 -180.51 23.93 4.86
C ASN A 607 -181.36 25.20 4.91
N LYS A 608 -180.84 26.32 4.43
CA LYS A 608 -181.59 27.58 4.28
C LYS A 608 -182.71 27.44 3.25
N GLN A 609 -182.46 26.81 2.10
CA GLN A 609 -183.49 26.49 1.10
C GLN A 609 -184.55 25.51 1.63
N LEU A 610 -184.15 24.52 2.44
CA LEU A 610 -185.09 23.65 3.15
C LEU A 610 -185.96 24.44 4.13
N GLN A 611 -185.37 25.39 4.88
CA GLN A 611 -186.10 26.32 5.74
C GLN A 611 -187.07 27.22 4.96
N GLU A 612 -186.71 27.65 3.74
CA GLU A 612 -187.57 28.45 2.86
C GLU A 612 -188.70 27.62 2.20
N SER A 613 -188.51 26.32 2.01
CA SER A 613 -189.51 25.41 1.40
C SER A 613 -190.59 24.88 2.38
N ALA A 614 -190.44 25.14 3.67
CA ALA A 614 -191.41 24.79 4.71
C ALA A 614 -192.05 26.05 5.31
N GLY A 615 -193.10 26.59 4.67
CA GLY A 615 -193.79 27.80 5.15
C GLY A 615 -194.91 27.51 6.16
N ILE A 616 -194.64 27.64 7.48
CA ILE A 616 -195.63 27.83 8.59
C ILE A 616 -195.03 28.67 9.75
N THR A 617 -195.52 29.92 9.85
CA THR A 617 -195.86 30.81 11.02
C THR A 617 -194.88 31.17 12.17
N ASP A 618 -194.50 32.46 12.19
CA ASP A 618 -194.80 33.56 13.15
C ASP A 618 -194.42 33.56 14.67
N SER A 619 -193.63 34.59 15.01
CA SER A 619 -193.82 35.64 16.05
C SER A 619 -192.96 35.68 17.36
N SER A 620 -192.11 36.72 17.39
CA SER A 620 -191.79 37.65 18.50
C SER A 620 -190.78 37.31 19.61
N GLY A 621 -189.81 38.23 19.79
CA GLY A 621 -189.46 38.74 21.13
C GLY A 621 -188.06 38.48 21.72
N GLN A 622 -187.05 39.24 21.27
CA GLN A 622 -185.78 39.62 21.95
C GLN A 622 -186.00 40.26 23.37
N PRO A 623 -184.98 40.70 24.17
CA PRO A 623 -183.55 40.94 23.86
C PRO A 623 -182.50 40.60 24.95
N ARG A 624 -181.22 40.80 24.57
CA ARG A 624 -180.09 41.44 25.30
C ARG A 624 -178.81 40.59 25.38
N GLN A 625 -177.75 40.95 24.67
CA GLN A 625 -176.81 42.10 24.82
C GLN A 625 -175.65 41.76 25.76
N THR A 626 -174.46 41.52 25.18
CA THR A 626 -173.26 42.41 25.18
C THR A 626 -172.48 42.36 26.51
N SER A 627 -171.15 42.35 26.54
CA SER A 627 -170.33 43.31 25.81
C SER A 627 -168.86 42.89 25.70
N GLU A 628 -168.26 43.28 24.57
CA GLU A 628 -166.86 43.72 24.46
C GLU A 628 -166.59 44.82 25.53
N HIS A 629 -165.39 45.23 25.93
CA HIS A 629 -164.09 45.48 25.30
C HIS A 629 -163.23 46.09 26.48
N PRO A 630 -162.11 46.82 26.29
CA PRO A 630 -160.77 46.45 25.84
C PRO A 630 -159.63 47.00 26.76
N SER A 631 -158.40 46.85 26.26
CA SER A 631 -157.23 47.76 26.45
C SER A 631 -156.51 47.67 27.80
N GLY A 632 -155.20 47.88 27.91
CA GLY A 632 -154.15 48.26 26.98
C GLY A 632 -152.87 48.55 27.78
N ASP A 633 -151.74 48.13 27.22
CA ASP A 633 -150.39 48.72 27.26
C ASP A 633 -149.99 49.80 28.30
N LYS A 634 -148.92 49.53 29.09
CA LYS A 634 -147.61 50.26 29.12
C LYS A 634 -146.81 50.13 30.44
N TYR A 635 -145.56 49.68 30.29
CA TYR A 635 -144.27 50.15 30.83
C TYR A 635 -144.08 50.80 32.25
N ASN A 636 -143.02 50.26 32.90
CA ASN A 636 -141.92 50.89 33.69
C ASN A 636 -142.04 51.22 35.20
N GLY A 637 -141.23 50.53 36.01
CA GLY A 637 -140.06 51.17 36.67
C GLY A 637 -139.84 51.02 38.18
N ARG A 638 -138.73 50.31 38.54
CA ARG A 638 -137.77 50.53 39.67
C ARG A 638 -138.25 50.31 41.13
N ALA A 639 -137.46 49.84 42.12
CA ALA A 639 -136.03 49.56 42.24
C ALA A 639 -135.66 48.70 43.49
N ARG A 640 -134.42 48.18 43.45
CA ARG A 640 -133.45 47.83 44.52
C ARG A 640 -133.50 46.46 45.23
N GLY A 641 -132.42 45.69 44.98
CA GLY A 641 -131.64 45.09 46.08
C GLY A 641 -130.69 43.93 45.77
N ARG A 642 -129.49 44.22 45.18
CA ARG A 642 -128.13 43.64 45.45
C ARG A 642 -127.89 42.11 45.22
N ASN A 643 -126.81 41.56 44.65
CA ASN A 643 -125.43 41.94 44.21
C ASN A 643 -125.01 40.91 43.11
N ALA A 644 -124.40 41.25 41.95
CA ALA A 644 -122.96 41.41 41.63
C ALA A 644 -122.08 40.17 42.00
N THR A 645 -121.18 39.57 41.19
CA THR A 645 -120.34 39.98 40.03
C THR A 645 -119.66 38.72 39.42
N VAL A 646 -119.59 38.57 38.09
CA VAL A 646 -118.40 38.73 37.19
C VAL A 646 -117.10 37.98 37.60
N ARG A 647 -116.62 37.04 36.74
CA ARG A 647 -115.24 37.05 36.22
C ARG A 647 -115.01 36.11 35.02
N GLU A 648 -114.49 36.71 33.95
CA GLU A 648 -113.68 36.08 32.90
C GLU A 648 -112.40 35.47 33.48
N LYS A 649 -111.88 34.40 32.86
CA LYS A 649 -110.57 34.38 32.16
C LYS A 649 -110.21 32.97 31.65
N GLN A 650 -109.61 33.00 30.47
CA GLN A 650 -109.12 31.94 29.59
C GLN A 650 -107.68 31.49 30.00
N PRO A 651 -106.89 30.82 29.14
CA PRO A 651 -106.56 29.39 29.10
C PRO A 651 -105.10 29.07 29.54
N ASN A 652 -104.67 27.79 29.53
CA ASN A 652 -103.35 27.44 28.96
C ASN A 652 -103.07 25.94 28.82
N TYR A 653 -102.46 25.61 27.68
CA TYR A 653 -101.69 24.40 27.37
C TYR A 653 -100.46 24.26 28.29
N ARG A 654 -100.03 23.01 28.58
CA ARG A 654 -98.66 22.52 28.28
C ARG A 654 -98.42 21.06 28.70
N ASN A 655 -97.71 20.38 27.80
CA ASN A 655 -97.12 19.05 27.86
C ASN A 655 -95.94 18.93 28.86
N LEU A 656 -95.46 17.67 28.98
CA LEU A 656 -94.09 17.15 29.22
C LEU A 656 -93.91 16.44 30.58
N ILE A 657 -93.81 15.11 30.58
CA ILE A 657 -92.66 14.23 30.30
C ILE A 657 -91.68 14.11 31.49
N PHE A 658 -91.51 12.86 31.91
CA PHE A 658 -90.51 12.33 32.83
C PHE A 658 -89.07 12.56 32.32
N ARG A 659 -88.16 12.94 33.22
CA ARG A 659 -86.72 12.65 33.10
C ARG A 659 -86.14 12.18 34.43
N LEU A 660 -85.46 11.04 34.35
CA LEU A 660 -84.58 10.43 35.35
C LEU A 660 -83.17 11.06 35.26
N PHE A 661 -82.60 11.31 36.45
CA PHE A 661 -81.20 11.43 36.90
C PHE A 661 -80.12 12.21 36.11
N PRO A 662 -79.27 12.99 36.83
CA PRO A 662 -77.93 13.37 36.40
C PRO A 662 -76.84 12.44 36.97
N MET A 663 -75.79 12.24 36.18
CA MET A 663 -74.49 11.71 36.59
C MET A 663 -73.65 12.78 37.31
N LYS A 664 -72.86 12.34 38.27
CA LYS A 664 -71.42 12.63 38.30
C LYS A 664 -70.67 11.35 38.66
#